data_AF-A0A7Y4QN02-F1
#
_entry.id   AF-A0A7Y4QN02-F1
#
_cell.length_a   1.000
_cell.length_b   1.000
_cell.length_c   1.000
_cell.angle_alpha   90.00
_cell.angle_beta   90.00
_cell.angle_gamma   90.00
#
_symmetry.space_group_name_H-M   'P 1'
#
loop_
_entity.id
_entity.type
_entity.pdbx_description
1 polymer ?
#
loop_
_entity_poly.entity_id
_entity_poly.type
_entity_poly.pdbx_seq_one_letter_code
_entity_poly.pdbx_strand_id
1 'polypeptide(L)'
;MKKRILHLAAIGLTVLMGVAQAATVTVTVVDDGVSNIGSPGTFYWALTNANAGDTIAFAISGDGPHYLQIPPAGFPIIHRKHNLTIDGFTQGSATGTTTDDAKPNTNPITAANNAVMKIVIDGRTGGARDMRYILFTPLNTDPPIDNTFMNGVPPEVAGLTGIGESALLGIYRSTNVNVRGIAFLGAILTSGVRQKGIVIEMDYDTETAVLPRYAYTNGSSDGCHINGCWFGVNPTNVSVAGSADQGFRVCITSYRHTDKSGGLRPQLILGDLTVGVKKGSLNPRAEFNVMAGVGGFLSTDNLGLRVSGNFISVLPDGVTPFNFISDSLAPGQFRGGWFDVGCRQNDELQRPMVIGTDGDGVNDADEGNLWGPLALNGINQLSLWGFFNTMRNPFIVAGNRIGIANDGTVWPNNSCYISGFRMDQGTQVRFGSDFNGVSDALEANVIYGNNVFSTLYPTPAASVAPSLVRVMDNIAATDGWFSFRGNKLVNNFPIYNPDNATADDYLNSWNTYSSDVNNKVPVLSASTTSTLNGTFNVPINGANTCVVDVYLPDPEGQVNGAAFDYAFFGGLAGEGFVQGKTHLGSFLDNGPYDSDPAVGAFSFNIAGLGLTSGTKVTAAVTYSKWALPNITSVTHSGGSTTLTWTGDNGGPYNIPGVGGPTSGFGVQSASSITGPWTTTFAAGNSAVLPAAGSAGFYRIVAPISGMTTLCAIPVTLP
;
A
#
# COMPACT_ATOMS: atom_id res chain seq x y z
N MET A 1 12.17 40.37 -64.03
CA MET A 1 10.91 40.98 -63.53
C MET A 1 10.72 40.49 -62.09
N LYS A 2 11.16 41.23 -61.06
CA LYS A 2 10.44 42.27 -60.30
C LYS A 2 9.09 41.83 -59.69
N LYS A 3 9.10 41.79 -58.34
CA LYS A 3 8.02 41.96 -57.32
C LYS A 3 7.19 40.68 -57.03
N ARG A 4 6.92 40.27 -55.78
CA ARG A 4 6.66 40.95 -54.47
C ARG A 4 7.09 40.00 -53.33
N ILE A 5 7.96 40.32 -52.36
CA ILE A 5 7.80 41.06 -51.07
C ILE A 5 6.42 40.89 -50.40
N LEU A 6 6.36 40.21 -49.24
CA LEU A 6 5.94 40.80 -47.95
C LEU A 6 6.10 39.79 -46.77
N HIS A 7 7.08 40.11 -45.90
CA HIS A 7 7.03 40.16 -44.43
C HIS A 7 6.40 39.03 -43.60
N LEU A 8 7.22 38.42 -42.73
CA LEU A 8 7.07 38.57 -41.26
C LEU A 8 8.39 38.16 -40.57
N ALA A 9 9.10 39.14 -40.03
CA ALA A 9 10.15 38.94 -39.04
C ALA A 9 9.50 39.04 -37.66
N ALA A 10 9.51 37.95 -36.90
CA ALA A 10 9.18 37.96 -35.48
C ALA A 10 10.00 36.90 -34.74
N ILE A 11 11.04 37.38 -34.05
CA ILE A 11 11.50 36.90 -32.73
C ILE A 11 11.78 35.39 -32.64
N GLY A 12 12.97 35.00 -33.10
CA GLY A 12 13.66 33.79 -32.65
C GLY A 12 14.74 34.15 -31.63
N LEU A 13 14.38 34.79 -30.51
CA LEU A 13 15.26 34.84 -29.35
C LEU A 13 14.93 33.59 -28.52
N THR A 14 15.56 32.48 -28.89
CA THR A 14 15.60 31.28 -28.06
C THR A 14 16.24 31.69 -26.74
N VAL A 15 15.41 31.90 -25.71
CA VAL A 15 15.90 31.90 -24.34
C VAL A 15 16.38 30.47 -24.10
N LEU A 16 17.67 30.26 -24.32
CA LEU A 16 18.43 29.22 -23.62
C LEU A 16 18.33 29.58 -22.14
N MET A 17 17.19 29.26 -21.52
CA MET A 17 17.15 29.07 -20.07
C MET A 17 18.09 27.90 -19.86
N GLY A 18 19.33 28.22 -19.46
CA GLY A 18 20.21 27.20 -18.93
C GLY A 18 19.42 26.50 -17.85
N VAL A 19 19.12 25.22 -18.05
CA VAL A 19 18.82 24.32 -16.94
C VAL A 19 20.04 24.45 -16.03
N ALA A 20 19.91 25.24 -14.97
CA ALA A 20 20.91 25.29 -13.93
C ALA A 20 21.12 23.85 -13.51
N GLN A 21 22.34 23.34 -13.70
CA GLN A 21 22.68 22.00 -13.28
C GLN A 21 22.42 21.91 -11.78
N ALA A 22 21.60 20.94 -11.37
CA ALA A 22 21.37 20.61 -9.97
C ALA A 22 22.71 20.58 -9.22
N ALA A 23 22.86 21.41 -8.20
CA ALA A 23 24.09 21.50 -7.44
C ALA A 23 24.12 20.41 -6.35
N THR A 24 25.32 20.05 -5.91
CA THR A 24 25.50 19.20 -4.73
C THR A 24 25.93 20.08 -3.55
N VAL A 25 25.07 20.16 -2.53
CA VAL A 25 25.39 20.81 -1.26
C VAL A 25 25.88 19.74 -0.29
N THR A 26 27.14 19.82 0.14
CA THR A 26 27.76 18.75 0.93
C THR A 26 27.81 19.12 2.41
N VAL A 27 27.29 18.21 3.25
CA VAL A 27 27.45 18.23 4.70
C VAL A 27 28.78 17.60 5.06
N THR A 28 29.63 18.33 5.76
CA THR A 28 30.99 17.91 6.17
C THR A 28 31.20 17.94 7.67
N VAL A 29 30.26 18.53 8.41
CA VAL A 29 30.33 18.71 9.87
C VAL A 29 29.03 18.20 10.50
N VAL A 30 29.18 17.48 11.62
CA VAL A 30 28.05 17.02 12.44
C VAL A 30 27.37 18.21 13.13
N ASP A 31 26.05 18.29 13.08
CA ASP A 31 25.26 19.22 13.91
C ASP A 31 25.33 18.79 15.39
N ASP A 32 25.79 19.68 16.27
CA ASP A 32 25.85 19.42 17.72
C ASP A 32 24.58 19.85 18.46
N GLY A 33 23.63 20.43 17.73
CA GLY A 33 22.36 20.92 18.22
C GLY A 33 22.43 22.16 19.11
N VAL A 34 23.60 22.76 19.36
CA VAL A 34 23.74 23.91 20.26
C VAL A 34 24.72 24.97 19.77
N SER A 35 25.99 24.65 19.53
CA SER A 35 27.05 25.64 19.33
C SER A 35 27.35 25.90 17.87
N ASN A 36 27.08 24.95 16.98
CA ASN A 36 27.36 25.07 15.56
C ASN A 36 26.12 25.19 14.66
N ILE A 37 24.95 25.46 15.25
CA ILE A 37 23.69 25.64 14.53
C ILE A 37 23.87 26.63 13.37
N GLY A 38 23.58 26.19 12.14
CA GLY A 38 23.67 27.00 10.92
C GLY A 38 25.08 27.31 10.42
N SER A 39 26.12 26.75 11.04
CA SER A 39 27.50 26.92 10.57
C SER A 39 27.71 26.24 9.21
N PRO A 40 28.49 26.82 8.29
CA PRO A 40 28.77 26.22 6.98
C PRO A 40 29.23 24.76 7.08
N GLY A 41 28.67 23.90 6.23
CA GLY A 41 28.98 22.46 6.21
C GLY A 41 28.16 21.60 7.17
N THR A 42 27.30 22.18 8.02
CA THR A 42 26.31 21.42 8.81
C THR A 42 25.09 21.03 7.99
N PHE A 43 24.30 20.07 8.45
CA PHE A 43 23.03 19.71 7.82
C PHE A 43 22.00 20.83 7.94
N TYR A 44 21.97 21.56 9.07
CA TYR A 44 21.18 22.79 9.18
C TYR A 44 21.51 23.76 8.04
N TRP A 45 22.79 24.06 7.84
CA TRP A 45 23.23 24.98 6.80
C TRP A 45 22.87 24.47 5.40
N ALA A 46 23.04 23.17 5.14
CA ALA A 46 22.66 22.56 3.87
C ALA A 46 21.15 22.69 3.60
N LEU A 47 20.32 22.41 4.61
CA LEU A 47 18.87 22.60 4.55
C LEU A 47 18.47 24.05 4.31
N THR A 48 19.22 25.04 4.80
CA THR A 48 18.97 26.46 4.51
C THR A 48 19.38 26.81 3.07
N ASN A 49 20.54 26.34 2.60
CA ASN A 49 21.19 26.85 1.39
C ASN A 49 20.95 26.03 0.11
N ALA A 50 20.45 24.81 0.19
CA ALA A 50 20.07 24.04 -0.99
C ALA A 50 18.90 24.70 -1.74
N ASN A 51 18.91 24.65 -3.06
CA ASN A 51 17.85 25.15 -3.92
C ASN A 51 16.95 24.02 -4.41
N ALA A 52 15.86 24.38 -5.09
CA ALA A 52 15.05 23.41 -5.83
C ALA A 52 15.91 22.67 -6.88
N GLY A 53 15.78 21.35 -6.93
CA GLY A 53 16.55 20.47 -7.82
C GLY A 53 17.90 20.02 -7.28
N ASP A 54 18.41 20.63 -6.21
CA ASP A 54 19.73 20.28 -5.66
C ASP A 54 19.73 18.90 -4.98
N THR A 55 20.93 18.39 -4.72
CA THR A 55 21.16 17.23 -3.86
C THR A 55 21.95 17.65 -2.62
N ILE A 56 21.43 17.32 -1.44
CA ILE A 56 22.18 17.36 -0.18
C ILE A 56 22.91 16.01 -0.04
N ALA A 57 24.23 16.07 -0.07
CA ALA A 57 25.14 14.93 0.08
C ALA A 57 25.92 15.03 1.39
N PHE A 58 26.58 13.95 1.80
CA PHE A 58 27.32 13.85 3.06
C PHE A 58 28.74 13.36 2.80
N ALA A 59 29.70 14.03 3.44
CA ALA A 59 31.11 13.69 3.45
C ALA A 59 31.73 14.11 4.80
N ILE A 60 31.07 13.72 5.89
CA ILE A 60 31.52 14.00 7.25
C ILE A 60 32.74 13.13 7.54
N SER A 61 33.77 13.71 8.15
CA SER A 61 35.00 12.97 8.48
C SER A 61 34.77 11.96 9.62
N GLY A 62 35.40 10.80 9.50
CA GLY A 62 35.32 9.69 10.46
C GLY A 62 34.46 8.53 9.94
N ASP A 63 34.45 7.44 10.69
CA ASP A 63 33.77 6.21 10.24
C ASP A 63 32.25 6.26 10.47
N GLY A 64 31.75 7.15 11.32
CA GLY A 64 30.33 7.21 11.68
C GLY A 64 29.82 5.95 12.41
N PRO A 65 28.49 5.77 12.56
CA PRO A 65 27.43 6.69 12.13
C PRO A 65 27.55 8.08 12.75
N HIS A 66 27.19 9.09 11.99
CA HIS A 66 27.20 10.50 12.38
C HIS A 66 25.81 10.89 12.86
N TYR A 67 25.70 11.22 14.15
CA TYR A 67 24.47 11.66 14.79
C TYR A 67 24.34 13.17 14.66
N LEU A 68 23.47 13.61 13.75
CA LEU A 68 23.12 15.01 13.54
C LEU A 68 22.10 15.40 14.60
N GLN A 69 22.57 16.00 15.69
CA GLN A 69 21.72 16.37 16.80
C GLN A 69 20.79 17.51 16.40
N ILE A 70 19.50 17.29 16.56
CA ILE A 70 18.49 18.29 16.22
C ILE A 70 18.60 19.48 17.20
N PRO A 71 18.65 20.72 16.71
CA PRO A 71 18.60 21.91 17.56
C PRO A 71 17.31 21.99 18.40
N PRO A 72 17.29 22.72 19.53
CA PRO A 72 16.08 22.91 20.34
C PRO A 72 14.86 23.42 19.56
N ALA A 73 15.08 24.26 18.53
CA ALA A 73 14.02 24.77 17.66
C ALA A 73 13.70 23.88 16.44
N GLY A 74 14.42 22.77 16.28
CA GLY A 74 14.34 21.89 15.10
C GLY A 74 15.26 22.29 13.95
N PHE A 75 15.45 21.39 12.99
CA PHE A 75 16.07 21.74 11.70
C PHE A 75 15.18 22.70 10.88
N PRO A 76 15.75 23.45 9.92
CA PRO A 76 14.97 24.26 8.99
C PRO A 76 13.98 23.39 8.20
N ILE A 77 12.81 23.96 7.90
CA ILE A 77 11.79 23.31 7.07
C ILE A 77 12.24 23.35 5.61
N ILE A 78 12.02 22.25 4.89
CA ILE A 78 12.18 22.19 3.44
C ILE A 78 11.03 22.95 2.79
N HIS A 79 11.26 24.24 2.52
CA HIS A 79 10.25 25.17 2.00
C HIS A 79 10.55 25.63 0.57
N ARG A 80 9.63 25.39 -0.37
CA ARG A 80 9.77 25.71 -1.80
C ARG A 80 11.02 25.12 -2.46
N LYS A 81 11.45 23.93 -2.02
CA LYS A 81 12.61 23.21 -2.56
C LYS A 81 12.14 22.00 -3.37
N HIS A 82 11.46 22.27 -4.48
CA HIS A 82 10.94 21.25 -5.37
C HIS A 82 12.06 20.38 -5.93
N ASN A 83 11.85 19.08 -6.09
CA ASN A 83 12.83 18.12 -6.63
C ASN A 83 14.15 18.04 -5.83
N LEU A 84 14.15 18.43 -4.55
CA LEU A 84 15.32 18.29 -3.68
C LEU A 84 15.56 16.81 -3.36
N THR A 85 16.81 16.36 -3.45
CA THR A 85 17.22 15.04 -2.94
C THR A 85 18.09 15.20 -1.71
N ILE A 86 17.82 14.42 -0.66
CA ILE A 86 18.72 14.25 0.50
C ILE A 86 19.22 12.81 0.46
N ASP A 87 20.52 12.62 0.21
CA ASP A 87 21.09 11.31 -0.06
C ASP A 87 22.17 10.93 0.97
N GLY A 88 21.77 10.25 2.03
CA GLY A 88 22.67 9.73 3.06
C GLY A 88 23.59 8.60 2.57
N PHE A 89 23.31 7.96 1.42
CA PHE A 89 24.20 6.95 0.85
C PHE A 89 25.43 7.54 0.15
N THR A 90 25.53 8.87 0.07
CA THR A 90 26.74 9.56 -0.41
C THR A 90 27.88 9.56 0.63
N GLN A 91 27.60 9.24 1.90
CA GLN A 91 28.59 9.21 2.97
C GLN A 91 29.56 8.03 2.80
N GLY A 92 30.83 8.35 2.53
CA GLY A 92 31.93 7.39 2.50
C GLY A 92 32.57 7.10 3.86
N SER A 93 33.54 6.19 3.86
CA SER A 93 34.42 5.82 4.97
C SER A 93 35.66 6.70 5.07
N ALA A 94 36.17 6.91 6.28
CA ALA A 94 37.44 7.58 6.49
C ALA A 94 38.66 6.65 6.29
N THR A 95 38.44 5.33 6.20
CA THR A 95 39.52 4.32 6.17
C THR A 95 40.13 4.09 4.77
N GLY A 96 39.56 4.70 3.73
CA GLY A 96 39.96 4.46 2.33
C GLY A 96 39.56 3.08 1.79
N THR A 97 38.82 2.28 2.57
CA THR A 97 38.18 1.03 2.13
C THR A 97 36.68 1.25 2.01
N THR A 98 36.05 0.67 0.98
CA THR A 98 34.62 0.89 0.70
C THR A 98 33.70 -0.06 1.44
N THR A 99 34.26 -0.96 2.26
CA THR A 99 33.50 -2.06 2.89
C THR A 99 32.49 -1.56 3.92
N ASP A 100 32.79 -0.45 4.58
CA ASP A 100 31.93 0.20 5.55
C ASP A 100 31.30 1.49 5.03
N ASP A 101 31.41 1.84 3.74
CA ASP A 101 30.69 2.99 3.18
C ASP A 101 29.17 2.85 3.41
N ALA A 102 28.48 3.99 3.51
CA ALA A 102 27.03 3.97 3.43
C ALA A 102 26.61 3.33 2.11
N LYS A 103 25.71 2.36 2.16
CA LYS A 103 25.28 1.65 0.95
C LYS A 103 23.82 1.22 1.04
N PRO A 104 23.09 1.29 -0.07
CA PRO A 104 21.72 0.82 -0.11
C PRO A 104 21.67 -0.70 0.01
N ASN A 105 20.48 -1.20 0.37
CA ASN A 105 20.21 -2.62 0.40
C ASN A 105 20.25 -3.22 -1.02
N THR A 106 20.76 -4.44 -1.14
CA THR A 106 20.80 -5.23 -2.38
C THR A 106 20.12 -6.59 -2.25
N ASN A 107 19.76 -6.99 -1.03
CA ASN A 107 19.09 -8.25 -0.75
C ASN A 107 17.59 -8.15 -1.08
N PRO A 108 16.95 -9.25 -1.52
CA PRO A 108 15.51 -9.28 -1.73
C PRO A 108 14.76 -9.12 -0.40
N ILE A 109 13.46 -8.79 -0.45
CA ILE A 109 12.63 -8.63 0.77
C ILE A 109 12.53 -9.92 1.61
N THR A 110 12.82 -11.06 1.00
CA THR A 110 12.89 -12.39 1.63
C THR A 110 14.25 -12.72 2.24
N ALA A 111 15.13 -11.73 2.40
CA ALA A 111 16.42 -11.85 3.09
C ALA A 111 16.65 -10.67 4.04
N ALA A 112 17.70 -10.73 4.85
CA ALA A 112 18.07 -9.64 5.75
C ALA A 112 18.41 -8.37 4.95
N ASN A 113 17.95 -7.21 5.40
CA ASN A 113 18.32 -5.91 4.86
C ASN A 113 19.80 -5.63 5.17
N ASN A 114 20.62 -5.47 4.12
CA ASN A 114 22.06 -5.28 4.24
C ASN A 114 22.52 -3.83 4.01
N ALA A 115 21.59 -2.87 4.06
CA ALA A 115 21.94 -1.46 3.98
C ALA A 115 22.89 -1.07 5.12
N VAL A 116 23.83 -0.17 4.82
CA VAL A 116 24.71 0.44 5.82
C VAL A 116 24.32 1.90 5.95
N MET A 117 23.83 2.27 7.12
CA MET A 117 23.39 3.62 7.45
C MET A 117 24.49 4.35 8.20
N LYS A 118 24.92 5.51 7.69
CA LYS A 118 25.96 6.34 8.32
C LYS A 118 25.47 7.69 8.80
N ILE A 119 24.29 8.13 8.38
CA ILE A 119 23.72 9.41 8.79
C ILE A 119 22.49 9.15 9.66
N VAL A 120 22.47 9.77 10.85
CA VAL A 120 21.39 9.65 11.82
C VAL A 120 20.86 11.04 12.14
N ILE A 121 19.58 11.30 11.88
CA ILE A 121 18.86 12.46 12.41
C ILE A 121 18.46 12.14 13.84
N ASP A 122 19.06 12.85 14.80
CA ASP A 122 19.02 12.49 16.22
C ASP A 122 18.19 13.50 17.04
N GLY A 123 16.92 13.16 17.23
CA GLY A 123 15.98 13.91 18.06
C GLY A 123 15.92 13.46 19.51
N ARG A 124 16.80 12.59 19.99
CA ARG A 124 16.73 11.99 21.34
C ARG A 124 16.88 13.01 22.46
N THR A 125 17.44 14.18 22.18
CA THR A 125 17.52 15.31 23.12
C THR A 125 16.22 16.13 23.21
N GLY A 126 15.18 15.74 22.47
CA GLY A 126 13.87 16.39 22.46
C GLY A 126 13.70 17.50 21.41
N GLY A 127 14.76 17.87 20.68
CA GLY A 127 14.70 18.86 19.60
C GLY A 127 13.79 18.40 18.45
N ALA A 128 12.89 19.28 17.98
CA ALA A 128 12.02 19.06 16.82
C ALA A 128 11.41 20.37 16.32
N ARG A 129 11.00 20.41 15.05
CA ARG A 129 10.38 21.58 14.42
C ARG A 129 8.85 21.53 14.54
N ASP A 130 8.22 22.58 15.06
CA ASP A 130 6.75 22.69 15.08
C ASP A 130 6.17 22.74 13.66
N MET A 131 5.16 21.93 13.38
CA MET A 131 4.51 21.83 12.06
C MET A 131 3.07 22.39 12.04
N ARG A 132 2.67 23.20 13.04
CA ARG A 132 1.44 23.99 13.01
C ARG A 132 1.62 25.19 12.08
N TYR A 133 1.74 24.90 10.79
CA TYR A 133 2.13 25.88 9.77
C TYR A 133 1.16 27.07 9.65
N ILE A 134 -0.11 26.90 10.01
CA ILE A 134 -1.09 28.00 10.06
C ILE A 134 -0.74 29.08 11.10
N LEU A 135 0.16 28.78 12.06
CA LEU A 135 0.65 29.72 13.06
C LEU A 135 2.04 30.27 12.71
N PHE A 136 2.57 29.97 11.52
CA PHE A 136 3.87 30.47 11.11
C PHE A 136 3.84 31.99 10.90
N THR A 137 4.89 32.61 11.43
CA THR A 137 5.25 34.02 11.31
C THR A 137 6.75 34.08 11.00
N PRO A 138 7.25 35.19 10.42
CA PRO A 138 8.68 35.34 10.19
C PRO A 138 9.57 35.19 11.43
N LEU A 139 8.98 35.22 12.65
CA LEU A 139 9.70 35.14 13.93
C LEU A 139 9.74 33.74 14.56
N ASN A 140 8.89 32.80 14.14
CA ASN A 140 8.72 31.50 14.82
C ASN A 140 8.96 30.29 13.91
N THR A 141 9.50 30.50 12.71
CA THR A 141 9.84 29.45 11.76
C THR A 141 11.16 29.75 11.06
N ASP A 142 11.79 28.70 10.54
CA ASP A 142 12.98 28.77 9.71
C ASP A 142 12.79 27.82 8.50
N PRO A 143 12.78 28.33 7.25
CA PRO A 143 12.97 29.73 6.88
C PRO A 143 11.83 30.64 7.37
N PRO A 144 12.01 31.98 7.40
CA PRO A 144 10.94 32.90 7.74
C PRO A 144 9.76 32.77 6.75
N ILE A 145 8.61 32.31 7.26
CA ILE A 145 7.36 32.13 6.50
C ILE A 145 6.27 32.94 7.21
N ASP A 146 5.49 33.69 6.44
CA ASP A 146 4.34 34.43 6.96
C ASP A 146 3.03 33.77 6.50
N ASN A 147 2.37 33.08 7.43
CA ASN A 147 1.03 32.51 7.23
C ASN A 147 -0.01 33.20 8.13
N THR A 148 0.27 34.40 8.63
CA THR A 148 -0.65 35.13 9.53
C THR A 148 -2.04 35.36 8.94
N PHE A 149 -2.14 35.42 7.62
CA PHE A 149 -3.42 35.53 6.90
C PHE A 149 -4.34 34.32 7.08
N MET A 150 -3.79 33.12 7.37
CA MET A 150 -4.55 31.88 7.59
C MET A 150 -5.13 31.77 9.01
N ASN A 151 -4.55 32.49 9.97
CA ASN A 151 -4.91 32.46 11.38
C ASN A 151 -6.14 33.35 11.74
N GLY A 152 -6.97 33.68 10.75
CA GLY A 152 -8.20 34.49 10.93
C GLY A 152 -9.31 33.77 11.71
N VAL A 153 -10.49 34.38 11.88
CA VAL A 153 -11.66 33.76 12.54
C VAL A 153 -12.86 33.70 11.59
N PRO A 154 -13.44 32.51 11.30
CA PRO A 154 -12.91 31.19 11.63
C PRO A 154 -11.59 30.93 10.88
N PRO A 155 -10.61 30.23 11.49
CA PRO A 155 -9.33 29.97 10.85
C PRO A 155 -9.49 28.92 9.75
N GLU A 156 -8.56 28.93 8.78
CA GLU A 156 -8.30 27.74 7.98
C GLU A 156 -7.89 26.59 8.91
N VAL A 157 -8.19 25.36 8.50
CA VAL A 157 -7.94 24.19 9.33
C VAL A 157 -6.79 23.39 8.73
N ALA A 158 -5.66 23.43 9.41
CA ALA A 158 -4.54 22.53 9.16
C ALA A 158 -4.87 21.10 9.58
N GLY A 159 -4.21 20.13 8.96
CA GLY A 159 -4.27 18.74 9.41
C GLY A 159 -3.59 18.52 10.76
N LEU A 160 -2.58 19.33 11.10
CA LEU A 160 -1.90 19.35 12.40
C LEU A 160 -2.31 20.59 13.21
N THR A 161 -3.14 20.40 14.23
CA THR A 161 -3.67 21.49 15.08
C THR A 161 -3.34 21.34 16.57
N GLY A 162 -2.86 20.16 16.99
CA GLY A 162 -2.48 19.91 18.38
C GLY A 162 -1.17 20.59 18.78
N ILE A 163 -1.06 21.03 20.03
CA ILE A 163 0.22 21.46 20.61
C ILE A 163 1.18 20.26 20.57
N GLY A 164 2.40 20.48 20.08
CA GLY A 164 3.46 19.46 20.06
C GLY A 164 3.46 18.54 18.84
N GLU A 165 2.75 18.86 17.75
CA GLU A 165 2.87 18.14 16.48
C GLU A 165 4.15 18.58 15.75
N SER A 166 5.28 17.92 16.02
CA SER A 166 6.61 18.37 15.60
C SER A 166 7.38 17.34 14.77
N ALA A 167 8.17 17.80 13.81
CA ALA A 167 8.95 16.98 12.89
C ALA A 167 10.43 16.91 13.25
N LEU A 168 11.06 15.75 13.07
CA LEU A 168 12.51 15.64 12.99
C LEU A 168 13.00 16.22 11.65
N LEU A 169 12.21 16.04 10.58
CA LEU A 169 12.39 16.66 9.27
C LEU A 169 11.04 17.14 8.70
N GLY A 170 10.89 18.44 8.51
CA GLY A 170 9.65 19.05 7.98
C GLY A 170 9.76 19.39 6.50
N ILE A 171 8.74 19.04 5.72
CA ILE A 171 8.57 19.36 4.29
C ILE A 171 7.28 20.16 4.14
N TYR A 172 7.36 21.31 3.48
CA TYR A 172 6.21 22.21 3.36
C TYR A 172 6.26 23.05 2.09
N ARG A 173 5.19 23.03 1.29
CA ARG A 173 5.13 23.64 -0.05
C ARG A 173 6.32 23.21 -0.94
N SER A 174 6.68 21.94 -0.93
CA SER A 174 7.82 21.38 -1.67
C SER A 174 7.47 20.04 -2.30
N THR A 175 7.37 19.99 -3.63
CA THR A 175 7.01 18.78 -4.38
C THR A 175 8.24 17.94 -4.74
N ASN A 176 8.05 16.64 -4.97
CA ASN A 176 9.08 15.71 -5.43
C ASN A 176 10.34 15.67 -4.55
N VAL A 177 10.21 15.89 -3.24
CA VAL A 177 11.34 15.77 -2.32
C VAL A 177 11.65 14.29 -2.10
N ASN A 178 12.92 13.93 -2.30
CA ASN A 178 13.42 12.57 -2.13
C ASN A 178 14.33 12.47 -0.90
N VAL A 179 14.03 11.57 0.03
CA VAL A 179 14.82 11.36 1.25
C VAL A 179 15.26 9.90 1.31
N ARG A 180 16.58 9.68 1.28
CA ARG A 180 17.16 8.33 1.26
C ARG A 180 18.41 8.15 2.09
N GLY A 181 18.63 6.93 2.59
CA GLY A 181 19.86 6.55 3.28
C GLY A 181 20.07 7.22 4.63
N ILE A 182 18.99 7.62 5.30
CA ILE A 182 19.03 8.29 6.60
C ILE A 182 18.33 7.43 7.67
N ALA A 183 18.94 7.34 8.85
CA ALA A 183 18.31 6.79 10.03
C ALA A 183 17.69 7.91 10.90
N PHE A 184 16.54 7.65 11.52
CA PHE A 184 15.82 8.59 12.37
C PHE A 184 15.66 8.01 13.77
N LEU A 185 16.13 8.73 14.77
CA LEU A 185 15.94 8.41 16.19
C LEU A 185 15.28 9.59 16.90
N GLY A 186 14.41 9.31 17.86
CA GLY A 186 13.70 10.31 18.64
C GLY A 186 13.55 9.91 20.10
N ALA A 187 12.96 10.79 20.89
CA ALA A 187 12.65 10.59 22.30
C ALA A 187 11.16 10.26 22.50
N ILE A 188 10.87 9.26 23.33
CA ILE A 188 9.52 8.97 23.81
C ILE A 188 9.21 10.01 24.90
N LEU A 189 8.72 11.18 24.49
CA LEU A 189 8.45 12.24 25.45
C LEU A 189 7.17 11.93 26.25
N THR A 190 7.33 11.81 27.56
CA THR A 190 6.27 11.60 28.55
C THR A 190 5.41 12.85 28.80
N SER A 191 5.77 14.00 28.19
CA SER A 191 5.00 15.26 28.31
C SER A 191 4.99 16.10 27.03
N GLY A 192 3.81 16.33 26.45
CA GLY A 192 3.47 17.51 25.64
C GLY A 192 3.98 17.59 24.19
N VAL A 193 5.20 17.13 23.88
CA VAL A 193 5.77 17.17 22.51
C VAL A 193 5.72 15.78 21.88
N ARG A 194 5.18 15.70 20.67
CA ARG A 194 4.95 14.46 19.93
C ARG A 194 5.84 14.49 18.67
N GLN A 195 7.10 14.09 18.85
CA GLN A 195 8.04 13.99 17.72
C GLN A 195 7.54 13.00 16.68
N LYS A 196 7.72 13.36 15.41
CA LYS A 196 7.42 12.56 14.22
C LYS A 196 8.64 12.58 13.32
N GLY A 197 8.91 11.50 12.59
CA GLY A 197 10.09 11.41 11.73
C GLY A 197 10.07 12.47 10.64
N ILE A 198 9.30 12.23 9.59
CA ILE A 198 9.12 13.14 8.46
C ILE A 198 7.67 13.64 8.46
N VAL A 199 7.48 14.94 8.38
CA VAL A 199 6.15 15.56 8.27
C VAL A 199 6.06 16.36 6.98
N ILE A 200 5.04 16.10 6.18
CA ILE A 200 4.83 16.72 4.87
C ILE A 200 3.48 17.43 4.89
N GLU A 201 3.50 18.74 4.71
CA GLU A 201 2.31 19.58 4.76
C GLU A 201 2.19 20.43 3.49
N MET A 202 0.97 20.85 3.20
CA MET A 202 0.59 21.68 2.05
C MET A 202 -0.49 22.67 2.47
N ASP A 203 -0.77 23.66 1.61
CA ASP A 203 -1.91 24.57 1.77
C ASP A 203 -2.21 25.32 0.47
N TYR A 204 -3.03 26.38 0.55
CA TYR A 204 -3.38 27.22 -0.59
C TYR A 204 -2.29 28.24 -0.99
N ASP A 205 -1.15 28.28 -0.30
CA ASP A 205 -0.20 29.39 -0.37
C ASP A 205 -0.89 30.75 -0.17
N THR A 206 -0.43 31.81 -0.83
CA THR A 206 -1.08 33.12 -0.83
C THR A 206 -2.22 33.21 -1.87
N GLU A 207 -2.72 32.09 -2.39
CA GLU A 207 -3.78 32.11 -3.41
C GLU A 207 -5.12 32.54 -2.80
N THR A 208 -5.71 33.56 -3.40
CA THR A 208 -6.98 34.15 -2.96
C THR A 208 -8.15 33.75 -3.85
N ALA A 209 -7.87 33.28 -5.07
CA ALA A 209 -8.86 32.72 -5.96
C ALA A 209 -9.31 31.32 -5.49
N VAL A 210 -10.57 30.99 -5.79
CA VAL A 210 -11.07 29.62 -5.67
C VAL A 210 -10.67 28.89 -6.95
N LEU A 211 -9.74 27.96 -6.82
CA LEU A 211 -9.24 27.14 -7.91
C LEU A 211 -9.65 25.68 -7.70
N PRO A 212 -9.66 24.85 -8.77
CA PRO A 212 -9.68 23.40 -8.62
C PRO A 212 -8.49 22.91 -7.79
N ARG A 213 -8.63 21.80 -7.06
CA ARG A 213 -7.62 21.28 -6.12
C ARG A 213 -6.19 21.26 -6.70
N TYR A 214 -6.03 20.68 -7.89
CA TYR A 214 -4.71 20.47 -8.50
C TYR A 214 -4.09 21.74 -9.10
N ALA A 215 -4.79 22.87 -9.06
CA ALA A 215 -4.26 24.15 -9.53
C ALA A 215 -3.52 24.94 -8.44
N TYR A 216 -3.60 24.52 -7.16
CA TYR A 216 -2.82 25.11 -6.06
C TYR A 216 -1.36 24.63 -6.05
N THR A 217 -0.63 24.85 -7.15
CA THR A 217 0.71 24.29 -7.35
C THR A 217 1.77 24.88 -6.42
N ASN A 218 1.67 26.16 -6.07
CA ASN A 218 2.65 26.83 -5.20
C ASN A 218 2.60 26.37 -3.73
N GLY A 219 1.45 25.85 -3.30
CA GLY A 219 1.24 25.32 -1.95
C GLY A 219 1.41 23.80 -1.83
N SER A 220 1.64 23.11 -2.96
CA SER A 220 1.69 21.65 -3.02
C SER A 220 2.99 21.07 -2.46
N SER A 221 2.88 19.85 -1.92
CA SER A 221 4.00 18.99 -1.50
C SER A 221 3.88 17.57 -2.06
N ASP A 222 3.23 17.42 -3.21
CA ASP A 222 2.96 16.13 -3.86
C ASP A 222 4.24 15.43 -4.36
N GLY A 223 4.16 14.12 -4.55
CA GLY A 223 5.20 13.32 -5.21
C GLY A 223 6.45 13.05 -4.39
N CYS A 224 6.42 13.27 -3.07
CA CYS A 224 7.55 12.96 -2.20
C CYS A 224 7.89 11.46 -2.18
N HIS A 225 9.17 11.12 -2.09
CA HIS A 225 9.67 9.74 -2.07
C HIS A 225 10.56 9.52 -0.84
N ILE A 226 10.16 8.59 0.03
CA ILE A 226 10.90 8.23 1.25
C ILE A 226 11.36 6.78 1.11
N ASN A 227 12.66 6.54 0.94
CA ASN A 227 13.17 5.23 0.55
C ASN A 227 14.54 4.91 1.16
N GLY A 228 14.82 3.64 1.43
CA GLY A 228 16.11 3.22 1.99
C GLY A 228 16.43 3.86 3.36
N CYS A 229 15.42 4.31 4.11
CA CYS A 229 15.56 4.97 5.40
C CYS A 229 15.23 4.02 6.55
N TRP A 230 15.86 4.25 7.70
CA TRP A 230 15.59 3.50 8.93
C TRP A 230 14.92 4.39 9.97
N PHE A 231 13.85 3.92 10.60
CA PHE A 231 13.12 4.67 11.62
C PHE A 231 13.07 3.84 12.90
N GLY A 232 13.52 4.43 14.01
CA GLY A 232 13.53 3.84 15.36
C GLY A 232 14.53 2.69 15.56
N VAL A 233 15.41 2.45 14.58
CA VAL A 233 16.52 1.49 14.65
C VAL A 233 17.85 2.24 14.64
N ASN A 234 18.69 1.99 15.64
CA ASN A 234 20.01 2.59 15.72
C ASN A 234 21.01 1.79 14.87
N PRO A 235 21.72 2.39 13.89
CA PRO A 235 22.67 1.64 13.05
C PRO A 235 23.84 1.00 13.80
N THR A 236 24.16 1.46 15.02
CA THR A 236 25.19 0.83 15.87
C THR A 236 24.68 -0.34 16.69
N ASN A 237 23.36 -0.55 16.77
CA ASN A 237 22.75 -1.65 17.50
C ASN A 237 21.47 -2.14 16.78
N VAL A 238 21.66 -2.85 15.68
CA VAL A 238 20.58 -3.28 14.78
C VAL A 238 19.72 -4.43 15.32
N SER A 239 20.09 -5.01 16.46
CA SER A 239 19.36 -6.09 17.13
C SER A 239 18.35 -5.60 18.17
N VAL A 240 18.23 -4.27 18.37
CA VAL A 240 17.28 -3.67 19.31
C VAL A 240 16.60 -2.47 18.65
N ALA A 241 15.29 -2.33 18.89
CA ALA A 241 14.53 -1.12 18.57
C ALA A 241 13.69 -0.67 19.77
N GLY A 242 13.30 0.60 19.80
CA GLY A 242 12.28 1.11 20.74
C GLY A 242 12.72 1.29 22.20
N SER A 243 14.02 1.39 22.49
CA SER A 243 14.48 1.81 23.83
C SER A 243 14.07 3.25 24.17
N ALA A 244 14.20 3.67 25.44
CA ALA A 244 13.66 4.94 25.98
C ALA A 244 14.08 6.18 25.16
N ASP A 245 15.23 6.05 24.53
CA ASP A 245 15.88 7.06 23.72
C ASP A 245 15.87 6.68 22.22
N GLN A 246 14.90 5.93 21.70
CA GLN A 246 14.89 5.53 20.28
C GLN A 246 13.53 5.64 19.59
N GLY A 247 12.43 5.77 20.35
CA GLY A 247 11.08 5.81 19.81
C GLY A 247 10.50 7.23 19.70
N PHE A 248 9.67 7.45 18.70
CA PHE A 248 8.87 8.66 18.52
C PHE A 248 7.49 8.27 17.96
N ARG A 249 6.57 9.22 17.82
CA ARG A 249 5.15 8.92 17.63
C ARG A 249 4.85 8.21 16.31
N VAL A 250 5.38 8.69 15.19
CA VAL A 250 5.10 8.14 13.85
C VAL A 250 6.23 8.42 12.86
N CYS A 251 6.59 7.46 12.00
CA CYS A 251 7.64 7.63 10.98
C CYS A 251 7.32 8.77 10.02
N ILE A 252 6.17 8.71 9.36
CA ILE A 252 5.80 9.63 8.29
C ILE A 252 4.39 10.15 8.56
N THR A 253 4.20 11.46 8.42
CA THR A 253 2.90 12.09 8.54
C THR A 253 2.65 13.09 7.44
N SER A 254 1.43 13.11 6.95
CA SER A 254 0.98 14.16 6.03
C SER A 254 -0.52 14.28 6.04
N TYR A 255 -1.05 15.43 6.41
CA TYR A 255 -2.49 15.59 6.48
C TYR A 255 -3.00 16.60 5.48
N ARG A 256 -4.31 16.53 5.26
CA ARG A 256 -5.05 17.44 4.42
C ARG A 256 -5.05 18.87 4.97
N HIS A 257 -5.20 19.84 4.08
CA HIS A 257 -5.49 21.23 4.40
C HIS A 257 -6.92 21.56 3.99
N THR A 258 -7.64 22.35 4.80
CA THR A 258 -9.00 22.80 4.46
C THR A 258 -9.18 24.27 4.70
N ASP A 259 -9.98 24.88 3.84
CA ASP A 259 -10.45 26.25 3.99
C ASP A 259 -11.14 26.46 5.35
N LYS A 260 -11.27 27.73 5.72
CA LYS A 260 -12.03 28.13 6.90
C LYS A 260 -13.45 27.58 6.82
N SER A 261 -14.06 27.33 7.98
CA SER A 261 -15.43 26.82 8.05
C SER A 261 -16.40 27.67 7.20
N GLY A 262 -17.07 27.03 6.23
CA GLY A 262 -17.97 27.70 5.27
C GLY A 262 -17.29 28.34 4.05
N GLY A 263 -15.97 28.16 3.91
CA GLY A 263 -15.19 28.57 2.74
C GLY A 263 -15.52 27.77 1.48
N LEU A 264 -15.15 28.33 0.33
CA LEU A 264 -15.44 27.76 -1.00
C LEU A 264 -14.25 27.02 -1.60
N ARG A 265 -13.05 27.13 -1.03
CA ARG A 265 -11.87 26.44 -1.57
C ARG A 265 -11.98 24.93 -1.32
N PRO A 266 -11.57 24.11 -2.30
CA PRO A 266 -11.60 22.66 -2.12
C PRO A 266 -10.60 22.25 -1.03
N GLN A 267 -10.91 21.18 -0.32
CA GLN A 267 -9.93 20.48 0.49
C GLN A 267 -8.70 20.10 -0.35
N LEU A 268 -7.50 20.37 0.17
CA LEU A 268 -6.24 19.89 -0.40
C LEU A 268 -5.77 18.64 0.33
N ILE A 269 -5.30 17.66 -0.42
CA ILE A 269 -4.88 16.34 0.04
C ILE A 269 -3.57 16.06 -0.69
N LEU A 270 -2.54 15.54 0.01
CA LEU A 270 -1.29 15.16 -0.65
C LEU A 270 -1.55 14.10 -1.71
N GLY A 271 -0.88 14.24 -2.84
CA GLY A 271 -0.86 13.27 -3.92
C GLY A 271 0.49 12.54 -4.02
N ASP A 272 0.43 11.27 -4.38
CA ASP A 272 1.53 10.45 -4.89
C ASP A 272 2.73 10.30 -3.93
N LEU A 273 2.49 10.31 -2.61
CA LEU A 273 3.52 9.92 -1.64
C LEU A 273 3.93 8.47 -1.86
N THR A 274 5.24 8.24 -2.06
CA THR A 274 5.82 6.90 -2.15
C THR A 274 6.70 6.61 -0.94
N VAL A 275 6.44 5.51 -0.26
CA VAL A 275 7.20 5.00 0.88
C VAL A 275 7.76 3.63 0.52
N GLY A 276 9.05 3.60 0.23
CA GLY A 276 9.77 2.41 -0.21
C GLY A 276 9.85 2.33 -1.73
N VAL A 277 9.61 1.16 -2.32
CA VAL A 277 9.75 0.91 -3.77
C VAL A 277 8.77 1.76 -4.56
N LYS A 278 9.28 2.55 -5.51
CA LYS A 278 8.46 3.27 -6.48
C LYS A 278 8.16 2.42 -7.71
N LYS A 279 7.04 2.74 -8.38
CA LYS A 279 6.66 2.12 -9.64
C LYS A 279 7.79 2.18 -10.66
N GLY A 280 8.14 1.04 -11.26
CA GLY A 280 9.18 0.94 -12.27
C GLY A 280 10.58 1.33 -11.78
N SER A 281 10.87 1.22 -10.48
CA SER A 281 12.21 1.49 -9.95
C SER A 281 13.27 0.65 -10.69
N LEU A 282 14.39 1.30 -11.03
CA LEU A 282 15.54 0.60 -11.61
C LEU A 282 16.36 -0.15 -10.56
N ASN A 283 16.16 0.15 -9.27
CA ASN A 283 16.90 -0.43 -8.15
C ASN A 283 15.95 -0.66 -6.96
N PRO A 284 14.89 -1.49 -7.09
CA PRO A 284 13.83 -1.59 -6.09
C PRO A 284 14.37 -1.95 -4.70
N ARG A 285 15.33 -2.87 -4.60
CA ARG A 285 15.92 -3.30 -3.33
C ARG A 285 16.64 -2.19 -2.56
N ALA A 286 17.16 -1.19 -3.28
CA ALA A 286 17.81 -0.03 -2.66
C ALA A 286 16.83 0.90 -1.95
N GLU A 287 15.54 0.73 -2.20
CA GLU A 287 14.47 1.60 -1.72
C GLU A 287 13.81 1.08 -0.44
N PHE A 288 14.20 -0.10 0.06
CA PHE A 288 13.56 -0.71 1.23
C PHE A 288 13.79 0.09 2.52
N ASN A 289 12.71 0.54 3.15
CA ASN A 289 12.78 1.14 4.48
C ASN A 289 12.73 0.08 5.57
N VAL A 290 13.29 0.40 6.73
CA VAL A 290 13.09 -0.36 7.98
C VAL A 290 12.40 0.55 9.00
N MET A 291 11.27 0.10 9.53
CA MET A 291 10.46 0.86 10.49
C MET A 291 10.15 -0.03 11.69
N ALA A 292 10.87 0.18 12.79
CA ALA A 292 10.69 -0.57 14.03
C ALA A 292 10.98 0.34 15.23
N GLY A 293 10.41 0.09 16.41
CA GLY A 293 10.69 0.92 17.58
C GLY A 293 9.94 2.26 17.66
N VAL A 294 8.90 2.46 16.85
CA VAL A 294 8.11 3.70 16.79
C VAL A 294 6.64 3.47 17.19
N GLY A 295 5.92 4.55 17.53
CA GLY A 295 4.49 4.50 17.91
C GLY A 295 3.49 4.27 16.77
N GLY A 296 3.94 4.36 15.52
CA GLY A 296 3.16 4.17 14.30
C GLY A 296 4.04 4.39 13.07
N PHE A 297 3.63 3.90 11.90
CA PHE A 297 4.46 4.00 10.69
C PHE A 297 4.03 5.13 9.78
N LEU A 298 2.74 5.19 9.51
CA LEU A 298 2.18 6.21 8.64
C LEU A 298 0.90 6.75 9.26
N SER A 299 0.77 8.08 9.26
CA SER A 299 -0.50 8.74 9.55
C SER A 299 -0.76 9.81 8.50
N THR A 300 -1.67 9.55 7.57
CA THR A 300 -1.80 10.39 6.39
C THR A 300 -3.21 10.57 5.85
N ASP A 301 -3.45 11.69 5.18
CA ASP A 301 -4.52 11.86 4.20
C ASP A 301 -3.89 12.00 2.79
N ASN A 302 -3.58 10.89 2.12
CA ASN A 302 -2.93 10.91 0.78
C ASN A 302 -3.85 10.33 -0.31
N LEU A 303 -3.64 10.76 -1.54
CA LEU A 303 -4.17 10.17 -2.77
C LEU A 303 -3.05 9.50 -3.55
N GLY A 304 -3.30 8.33 -4.16
CA GLY A 304 -2.25 7.64 -4.91
C GLY A 304 -1.06 7.20 -4.06
N LEU A 305 -1.27 6.97 -2.76
CA LEU A 305 -0.25 6.51 -1.82
C LEU A 305 0.35 5.17 -2.29
N ARG A 306 1.68 5.03 -2.32
CA ARG A 306 2.36 3.74 -2.49
C ARG A 306 3.20 3.42 -1.27
N VAL A 307 3.01 2.22 -0.71
CA VAL A 307 3.79 1.68 0.41
C VAL A 307 4.25 0.28 0.02
N SER A 308 5.50 0.16 -0.42
CA SER A 308 6.02 -1.06 -1.06
C SER A 308 7.45 -1.36 -0.62
N GLY A 309 7.81 -2.63 -0.42
CA GLY A 309 9.16 -3.08 -0.09
C GLY A 309 9.68 -2.61 1.28
N ASN A 310 8.83 -2.53 2.31
CA ASN A 310 9.23 -2.07 3.64
C ASN A 310 9.31 -3.23 4.65
N PHE A 311 10.25 -3.15 5.59
CA PHE A 311 10.27 -3.93 6.82
C PHE A 311 9.54 -3.14 7.91
N ILE A 312 8.42 -3.64 8.39
CA ILE A 312 7.50 -2.94 9.29
C ILE A 312 7.31 -3.75 10.56
N SER A 313 7.62 -3.20 11.74
CA SER A 313 7.67 -3.95 13.01
C SER A 313 8.66 -5.13 13.00
N VAL A 314 9.68 -5.08 12.14
CA VAL A 314 10.73 -6.11 12.06
C VAL A 314 12.07 -5.39 11.93
N LEU A 315 13.08 -5.89 12.66
CA LEU A 315 14.44 -5.36 12.56
C LEU A 315 15.06 -5.66 11.19
N PRO A 316 16.21 -5.02 10.85
CA PRO A 316 16.86 -5.22 9.55
C PRO A 316 17.20 -6.68 9.22
N ASP A 317 17.33 -7.57 10.22
CA ASP A 317 17.56 -9.00 9.98
C ASP A 317 16.38 -9.72 9.31
N GLY A 318 15.18 -9.13 9.36
CA GLY A 318 13.94 -9.70 8.83
C GLY A 318 13.38 -10.90 9.59
N VAL A 319 13.96 -11.23 10.76
CA VAL A 319 13.54 -12.35 11.61
C VAL A 319 13.18 -11.91 13.03
N THR A 320 13.80 -10.85 13.54
CA THR A 320 13.56 -10.34 14.88
C THR A 320 12.38 -9.36 14.84
N PRO A 321 11.21 -9.74 15.38
CA PRO A 321 10.07 -8.86 15.42
C PRO A 321 10.28 -7.77 16.49
N PHE A 322 9.65 -6.62 16.28
CA PHE A 322 9.45 -5.62 17.31
C PHE A 322 7.97 -5.59 17.69
N ASN A 323 7.63 -5.99 18.92
CA ASN A 323 6.27 -5.97 19.40
C ASN A 323 6.03 -4.74 20.27
N PHE A 324 5.34 -3.74 19.72
CA PHE A 324 5.08 -2.50 20.42
C PHE A 324 4.33 -2.67 21.76
N ILE A 325 3.54 -3.72 21.98
CA ILE A 325 2.77 -3.83 23.24
C ILE A 325 3.66 -4.34 24.39
N SER A 326 4.51 -5.32 24.11
CA SER A 326 5.41 -5.88 25.14
C SER A 326 6.74 -5.14 25.22
N ASP A 327 7.16 -4.52 24.12
CA ASP A 327 8.51 -3.99 23.96
C ASP A 327 8.53 -2.45 23.95
N SER A 328 7.36 -1.77 23.90
CA SER A 328 7.27 -0.31 24.08
C SER A 328 7.31 0.07 25.56
N LEU A 329 8.05 1.13 25.84
CA LEU A 329 8.14 1.74 27.17
C LEU A 329 6.95 2.64 27.51
N ALA A 330 5.99 2.85 26.59
CA ALA A 330 4.79 3.66 26.80
C ALA A 330 3.56 3.11 26.06
N PRO A 331 3.05 1.92 26.42
CA PRO A 331 1.94 1.25 25.73
C PRO A 331 0.64 2.08 25.68
N GLY A 332 0.45 3.04 26.60
CA GLY A 332 -0.73 3.92 26.66
C GLY A 332 -0.72 5.14 25.72
N GLN A 333 0.36 5.39 24.97
CA GLN A 333 0.42 6.53 24.03
C GLN A 333 -0.20 6.21 22.65
N PHE A 334 -0.66 4.98 22.45
CA PHE A 334 -1.29 4.54 21.21
C PHE A 334 -2.79 4.85 21.17
N ARG A 335 -3.29 5.25 19.98
CA ARG A 335 -4.72 5.40 19.68
C ARG A 335 -5.05 4.80 18.30
N GLY A 336 -4.93 3.48 18.15
CA GLY A 336 -5.38 2.73 16.95
C GLY A 336 -4.33 2.58 15.86
N GLY A 337 -4.41 1.47 15.09
CA GLY A 337 -3.67 1.12 13.86
C GLY A 337 -2.14 1.29 13.79
N TRP A 338 -1.42 0.37 13.14
CA TRP A 338 -0.02 0.64 12.74
C TRP A 338 0.11 1.68 11.62
N PHE A 339 -0.99 1.92 10.93
CA PHE A 339 -1.09 2.62 9.67
C PHE A 339 -2.44 3.31 9.62
N ASP A 340 -2.46 4.62 9.85
CA ASP A 340 -3.69 5.40 9.85
C ASP A 340 -3.78 6.18 8.54
N VAL A 341 -4.78 5.89 7.72
CA VAL A 341 -4.99 6.64 6.46
C VAL A 341 -6.41 7.18 6.40
N GLY A 342 -6.53 8.50 6.44
CA GLY A 342 -7.78 9.17 6.09
C GLY A 342 -7.87 9.32 4.58
N CYS A 343 -9.04 9.02 4.03
CA CYS A 343 -9.24 8.85 2.60
C CYS A 343 -10.38 9.74 2.07
N ARG A 344 -10.45 10.97 2.57
CA ARG A 344 -11.63 11.83 2.48
C ARG A 344 -11.74 12.51 1.11
N GLN A 345 -12.23 11.81 0.09
CA GLN A 345 -12.43 12.35 -1.26
C GLN A 345 -13.86 12.18 -1.78
N ASN A 346 -14.34 13.13 -2.58
CA ASN A 346 -15.59 13.06 -3.35
C ASN A 346 -15.41 13.47 -4.83
N ASP A 347 -14.17 13.60 -5.33
CA ASP A 347 -13.88 14.03 -6.70
C ASP A 347 -13.53 12.87 -7.66
N GLU A 348 -13.54 13.20 -8.95
CA GLU A 348 -13.52 12.26 -10.08
C GLU A 348 -12.14 11.62 -10.37
N LEU A 349 -11.06 12.09 -9.75
CA LEU A 349 -9.70 11.58 -9.98
C LEU A 349 -9.33 10.55 -8.92
N GLN A 350 -9.92 9.37 -9.03
CA GLN A 350 -9.62 8.21 -8.19
C GLN A 350 -8.26 7.58 -8.55
N ARG A 351 -7.29 7.60 -7.63
CA ARG A 351 -5.97 6.98 -7.82
C ARG A 351 -5.76 5.85 -6.81
N PRO A 352 -5.30 4.66 -7.22
CA PRO A 352 -5.17 3.52 -6.32
C PRO A 352 -4.14 3.81 -5.25
N MET A 353 -4.54 3.55 -4.01
CA MET A 353 -3.57 3.38 -2.94
C MET A 353 -3.02 1.96 -3.02
N VAL A 354 -1.70 1.85 -3.11
CA VAL A 354 -0.98 0.58 -3.26
C VAL A 354 -0.25 0.28 -1.96
N ILE A 355 -0.53 -0.89 -1.38
CA ILE A 355 0.15 -1.44 -0.21
C ILE A 355 0.71 -2.79 -0.62
N GLY A 356 2.00 -2.83 -0.90
CA GLY A 356 2.69 -3.98 -1.47
C GLY A 356 2.86 -3.84 -2.98
N THR A 357 2.61 -4.90 -3.75
CA THR A 357 2.78 -4.89 -5.21
C THR A 357 1.56 -4.38 -5.96
N ASP A 358 1.76 -3.68 -7.08
CA ASP A 358 0.67 -3.39 -8.01
C ASP A 358 0.40 -4.55 -9.00
N GLY A 359 1.37 -5.44 -9.24
CA GLY A 359 1.21 -6.62 -10.09
C GLY A 359 1.42 -6.32 -11.57
N ASP A 360 2.19 -5.28 -11.92
CA ASP A 360 2.40 -4.87 -13.32
C ASP A 360 3.43 -5.70 -14.07
N GLY A 361 4.05 -6.68 -13.42
CA GLY A 361 5.11 -7.51 -13.97
C GLY A 361 6.51 -6.91 -13.77
N VAL A 362 6.62 -5.75 -13.15
CA VAL A 362 7.88 -5.03 -12.91
C VAL A 362 8.11 -4.91 -11.41
N ASN A 363 9.21 -5.49 -10.94
CA ASN A 363 9.63 -5.45 -9.53
C ASN A 363 8.67 -6.09 -8.50
N ASP A 364 7.57 -6.73 -8.90
CA ASP A 364 6.56 -7.27 -7.97
C ASP A 364 7.14 -8.13 -6.82
N ALA A 365 8.22 -8.87 -7.09
CA ALA A 365 8.92 -9.70 -6.10
C ALA A 365 9.60 -8.89 -4.97
N ASP A 366 9.88 -7.61 -5.21
CA ASP A 366 10.54 -6.68 -4.29
C ASP A 366 9.55 -5.61 -3.75
N GLU A 367 8.31 -5.55 -4.24
CA GLU A 367 7.31 -4.55 -3.82
C GLU A 367 6.50 -4.96 -2.59
N GLY A 368 6.40 -6.26 -2.28
CA GLY A 368 5.71 -6.75 -1.08
C GLY A 368 6.33 -6.21 0.21
N ASN A 369 5.51 -5.86 1.21
CA ASN A 369 6.03 -5.46 2.54
C ASN A 369 6.12 -6.66 3.49
N LEU A 370 7.09 -6.63 4.41
CA LEU A 370 7.23 -7.56 5.53
C LEU A 370 6.67 -6.93 6.80
N TRP A 371 5.59 -7.48 7.33
CA TRP A 371 4.90 -7.00 8.54
C TRP A 371 5.15 -7.95 9.70
N GLY A 372 5.74 -7.42 10.77
CA GLY A 372 5.94 -8.08 12.05
C GLY A 372 4.62 -8.49 12.72
N PRO A 373 4.69 -9.16 13.89
CA PRO A 373 3.52 -9.57 14.64
C PRO A 373 2.90 -8.40 15.41
N LEU A 374 1.58 -8.28 15.37
CA LEU A 374 0.82 -7.34 16.18
C LEU A 374 0.28 -8.09 17.40
N ALA A 375 0.92 -7.98 18.56
CA ALA A 375 0.41 -8.71 19.72
C ALA A 375 -0.92 -8.16 20.24
N LEU A 376 -1.51 -8.89 21.17
CA LEU A 376 -2.73 -8.50 21.86
C LEU A 376 -2.48 -7.34 22.83
N ASN A 377 -3.39 -6.37 22.86
CA ASN A 377 -3.46 -5.37 23.92
C ASN A 377 -4.41 -5.87 25.02
N GLY A 378 -3.85 -6.58 26.01
CA GLY A 378 -4.64 -7.38 26.93
C GLY A 378 -5.30 -8.54 26.18
N ILE A 379 -6.63 -8.51 26.05
CA ILE A 379 -7.41 -9.47 25.24
C ILE A 379 -7.90 -8.90 23.90
N ASN A 380 -7.60 -7.62 23.62
CA ASN A 380 -8.09 -6.95 22.42
C ASN A 380 -7.08 -7.10 21.28
N GLN A 381 -7.55 -7.62 20.16
CA GLN A 381 -6.82 -7.51 18.90
C GLN A 381 -6.81 -6.07 18.42
N LEU A 382 -5.80 -5.70 17.62
CA LEU A 382 -5.69 -4.38 17.01
C LEU A 382 -5.84 -4.49 15.49
N SER A 383 -6.27 -3.40 14.85
CA SER A 383 -6.32 -3.33 13.40
C SER A 383 -4.90 -3.22 12.84
N LEU A 384 -4.62 -3.94 11.75
CA LEU A 384 -3.38 -3.74 10.99
C LEU A 384 -3.38 -2.32 10.37
N TRP A 385 -4.52 -1.91 9.83
CA TRP A 385 -4.73 -0.60 9.23
C TRP A 385 -5.97 0.10 9.79
N GLY A 386 -5.81 1.39 10.10
CA GLY A 386 -6.86 2.32 10.51
C GLY A 386 -7.27 3.19 9.33
N PHE A 387 -8.11 2.67 8.45
CA PHE A 387 -8.68 3.47 7.37
C PHE A 387 -9.94 4.20 7.82
N PHE A 388 -10.03 5.47 7.44
CA PHE A 388 -11.15 6.33 7.80
C PHE A 388 -11.68 7.09 6.59
N ASN A 389 -13.00 7.10 6.45
CA ASN A 389 -13.71 7.76 5.36
C ASN A 389 -13.11 7.36 4.00
N THR A 390 -13.10 6.07 3.68
CA THR A 390 -12.44 5.56 2.46
C THR A 390 -13.12 5.96 1.16
N MET A 391 -14.36 6.46 1.21
CA MET A 391 -15.07 7.03 0.06
C MET A 391 -15.01 6.06 -1.14
N ARG A 392 -15.04 6.56 -2.39
CA ARG A 392 -14.88 5.69 -3.57
C ARG A 392 -13.40 5.44 -3.92
N ASN A 393 -12.50 5.42 -2.93
CA ASN A 393 -11.07 5.24 -3.22
C ASN A 393 -10.73 3.78 -3.56
N PRO A 394 -9.85 3.60 -4.55
CA PRO A 394 -9.26 2.30 -4.84
C PRO A 394 -8.15 1.91 -3.86
N PHE A 395 -8.16 0.66 -3.40
CA PHE A 395 -7.08 0.03 -2.65
C PHE A 395 -6.57 -1.25 -3.32
N ILE A 396 -5.28 -1.29 -3.62
CA ILE A 396 -4.53 -2.50 -3.94
C ILE A 396 -3.74 -2.91 -2.70
N VAL A 397 -3.98 -4.12 -2.23
CA VAL A 397 -3.25 -4.72 -1.12
C VAL A 397 -2.79 -6.11 -1.56
N ALA A 398 -1.55 -6.24 -2.01
CA ALA A 398 -1.04 -7.46 -2.63
C ALA A 398 0.44 -7.72 -2.31
N GLY A 399 0.86 -8.98 -2.30
CA GLY A 399 2.24 -9.42 -2.10
C GLY A 399 2.82 -9.18 -0.69
N ASN A 400 2.00 -8.79 0.28
CA ASN A 400 2.46 -8.56 1.66
C ASN A 400 2.67 -9.88 2.42
N ARG A 401 3.66 -9.90 3.31
CA ARG A 401 3.93 -11.01 4.24
C ARG A 401 3.61 -10.54 5.67
N ILE A 402 2.68 -11.21 6.34
CA ILE A 402 2.18 -10.80 7.66
C ILE A 402 2.29 -12.00 8.63
N GLY A 403 2.93 -11.79 9.77
CA GLY A 403 3.04 -12.84 10.80
C GLY A 403 4.11 -13.91 10.52
N ILE A 404 4.92 -13.73 9.48
CA ILE A 404 5.98 -14.65 9.08
C ILE A 404 7.25 -13.89 8.71
N ALA A 405 8.38 -14.35 9.23
CA ALA A 405 9.71 -13.82 8.94
C ALA A 405 10.17 -14.11 7.50
N ASN A 406 11.29 -13.51 7.12
CA ASN A 406 11.90 -13.72 5.81
C ASN A 406 12.40 -15.18 5.61
N ASP A 407 12.86 -15.83 6.68
CA ASP A 407 13.33 -17.21 6.73
C ASP A 407 12.19 -18.25 6.83
N GLY A 408 10.94 -17.79 6.93
CA GLY A 408 9.76 -18.64 7.06
C GLY A 408 9.36 -18.96 8.51
N THR A 409 10.09 -18.46 9.50
CA THR A 409 9.72 -18.58 10.92
C THR A 409 8.39 -17.85 11.17
N VAL A 410 7.44 -18.55 11.76
CA VAL A 410 6.12 -18.00 12.13
C VAL A 410 6.23 -17.37 13.52
N TRP A 411 5.76 -16.13 13.67
CA TRP A 411 5.75 -15.48 14.98
C TRP A 411 4.50 -15.89 15.77
N PRO A 412 4.65 -16.45 16.99
CA PRO A 412 3.53 -17.05 17.73
C PRO A 412 2.55 -16.03 18.33
N ASN A 413 2.89 -14.74 18.31
CA ASN A 413 2.13 -13.66 18.91
C ASN A 413 1.41 -12.76 17.89
N ASN A 414 1.32 -13.15 16.61
CA ASN A 414 0.62 -12.35 15.61
C ASN A 414 -0.90 -12.32 15.87
N SER A 415 -1.47 -11.13 16.06
CA SER A 415 -2.89 -10.91 16.34
C SER A 415 -3.40 -9.58 15.79
N CYS A 416 -3.76 -9.55 14.51
CA CYS A 416 -4.38 -8.40 13.87
C CYS A 416 -5.76 -8.73 13.30
N TYR A 417 -6.50 -7.70 12.89
CA TYR A 417 -7.60 -7.86 11.95
C TYR A 417 -7.46 -6.85 10.82
N ILE A 418 -8.01 -7.19 9.67
CA ILE A 418 -8.05 -6.34 8.48
C ILE A 418 -9.33 -5.50 8.56
N SER A 419 -9.22 -4.17 8.59
CA SER A 419 -10.39 -3.29 8.80
C SER A 419 -10.22 -1.90 8.20
N GLY A 420 -11.26 -1.08 8.38
CA GLY A 420 -11.25 0.36 8.10
C GLY A 420 -11.81 0.71 6.72
N PHE A 421 -11.96 -0.29 5.84
CA PHE A 421 -12.62 -0.09 4.56
C PHE A 421 -14.13 0.14 4.78
N ARG A 422 -14.63 1.28 4.26
CA ARG A 422 -16.01 1.78 4.30
C ARG A 422 -16.70 1.53 2.95
N MET A 423 -17.17 0.31 2.69
CA MET A 423 -17.91 0.00 1.46
C MET A 423 -19.24 0.77 1.38
N ASP A 424 -19.79 1.22 2.50
CA ASP A 424 -20.94 2.13 2.60
C ASP A 424 -20.66 3.52 2.00
N GLN A 425 -19.41 3.79 1.64
CA GLN A 425 -19.00 4.98 0.91
C GLN A 425 -18.54 4.68 -0.53
N GLY A 426 -18.74 3.45 -1.01
CA GLY A 426 -18.37 2.99 -2.35
C GLY A 426 -16.90 2.57 -2.48
N THR A 427 -16.23 2.25 -1.38
CA THR A 427 -14.82 1.82 -1.35
C THR A 427 -14.59 0.54 -2.12
N GLN A 428 -13.41 0.43 -2.71
CA GLN A 428 -13.05 -0.65 -3.61
C GLN A 428 -11.73 -1.24 -3.19
N VAL A 429 -11.67 -2.56 -3.04
CA VAL A 429 -10.49 -3.21 -2.46
C VAL A 429 -10.16 -4.51 -3.17
N ARG A 430 -8.96 -4.56 -3.77
CA ARG A 430 -8.28 -5.80 -4.15
C ARG A 430 -7.35 -6.18 -3.01
N PHE A 431 -7.65 -7.28 -2.33
CA PHE A 431 -6.78 -7.90 -1.35
C PHE A 431 -6.30 -9.25 -1.89
N GLY A 432 -5.07 -9.29 -2.39
CA GLY A 432 -4.47 -10.47 -3.04
C GLY A 432 -4.41 -10.33 -4.56
N SER A 433 -4.39 -11.45 -5.26
CA SER A 433 -4.23 -11.50 -6.72
C SER A 433 -5.53 -11.16 -7.46
N ASP A 434 -5.40 -10.51 -8.61
CA ASP A 434 -6.50 -10.38 -9.58
C ASP A 434 -6.57 -11.53 -10.59
N PHE A 435 -5.57 -12.42 -10.58
CA PHE A 435 -5.41 -13.55 -11.49
C PHE A 435 -5.35 -13.17 -12.97
N ASN A 436 -4.77 -12.00 -13.29
CA ASN A 436 -4.61 -11.53 -14.66
C ASN A 436 -3.53 -12.30 -15.46
N GLY A 437 -2.83 -13.22 -14.81
CA GLY A 437 -1.80 -14.06 -15.41
C GLY A 437 -0.45 -13.36 -15.51
N VAL A 438 -0.26 -12.25 -14.80
CA VAL A 438 1.00 -11.53 -14.59
C VAL A 438 1.23 -11.46 -13.09
N SER A 439 2.32 -12.08 -12.63
CA SER A 439 2.73 -12.03 -11.23
C SER A 439 1.71 -12.51 -10.19
N ASP A 440 0.66 -13.24 -10.57
CA ASP A 440 -0.40 -13.73 -9.67
C ASP A 440 0.15 -14.39 -8.38
N ALA A 441 1.22 -15.17 -8.51
CA ALA A 441 1.87 -15.83 -7.38
C ALA A 441 2.60 -14.86 -6.43
N LEU A 442 3.08 -13.72 -6.95
CA LEU A 442 3.73 -12.65 -6.19
C LEU A 442 2.71 -11.66 -5.61
N GLU A 443 1.52 -11.54 -6.22
CA GLU A 443 0.43 -10.71 -5.70
C GLU A 443 -0.25 -11.34 -4.45
N ALA A 444 -0.08 -12.63 -4.23
CA ALA A 444 -0.64 -13.32 -3.07
C ALA A 444 -0.13 -12.71 -1.76
N ASN A 445 -1.02 -12.16 -0.92
CA ASN A 445 -0.64 -11.88 0.46
C ASN A 445 -0.48 -13.20 1.22
N VAL A 446 0.56 -13.27 2.05
CA VAL A 446 0.90 -14.43 2.87
C VAL A 446 0.68 -14.07 4.32
N ILE A 447 -0.31 -14.69 4.96
CA ILE A 447 -0.73 -14.35 6.34
C ILE A 447 -0.65 -15.60 7.21
N TYR A 448 0.09 -15.50 8.31
CA TYR A 448 0.35 -16.59 9.22
C TYR A 448 -0.03 -16.27 10.67
N GLY A 449 -0.53 -17.28 11.37
CA GLY A 449 -0.59 -17.33 12.83
C GLY A 449 -1.50 -16.28 13.46
N ASN A 450 -2.43 -15.70 12.70
CA ASN A 450 -3.31 -14.65 13.18
C ASN A 450 -4.51 -15.20 13.96
N ASN A 451 -4.23 -15.95 15.03
CA ASN A 451 -5.25 -16.50 15.92
C ASN A 451 -4.84 -16.75 17.37
N VAL A 452 -3.56 -16.53 17.74
CA VAL A 452 -2.98 -16.61 19.10
C VAL A 452 -3.70 -17.60 20.03
N PHE A 453 -3.82 -18.85 19.56
CA PHE A 453 -4.62 -19.89 20.20
C PHE A 453 -4.25 -20.15 21.66
N SER A 454 -2.95 -20.16 21.96
CA SER A 454 -2.44 -20.43 23.31
C SER A 454 -2.83 -19.38 24.36
N THR A 455 -3.28 -18.19 23.94
CA THR A 455 -3.58 -17.06 24.83
C THR A 455 -5.08 -16.71 24.86
N LEU A 456 -5.75 -16.60 23.71
CA LEU A 456 -7.17 -16.19 23.66
C LEU A 456 -8.17 -17.35 23.69
N TYR A 457 -7.75 -18.55 23.30
CA TYR A 457 -8.65 -19.70 23.08
C TYR A 457 -8.09 -20.99 23.69
N PRO A 458 -7.84 -21.03 25.02
CA PRO A 458 -7.39 -22.26 25.69
C PRO A 458 -8.46 -23.35 25.57
N THR A 459 -8.07 -24.61 25.47
CA THR A 459 -9.01 -25.73 25.30
C THR A 459 -9.77 -26.05 26.61
N PRO A 460 -11.12 -26.13 26.61
CA PRO A 460 -12.03 -25.85 25.49
C PRO A 460 -12.21 -24.34 25.31
N ALA A 461 -12.25 -23.88 24.05
CA ALA A 461 -12.31 -22.46 23.73
C ALA A 461 -13.55 -21.81 24.38
N ALA A 462 -13.32 -20.85 25.29
CA ALA A 462 -14.38 -20.23 26.09
C ALA A 462 -15.10 -19.06 25.38
N SER A 463 -14.64 -18.67 24.18
CA SER A 463 -15.01 -17.41 23.53
C SER A 463 -15.28 -17.59 22.04
N VAL A 464 -16.06 -16.66 21.48
CA VAL A 464 -16.32 -16.57 20.04
C VAL A 464 -15.06 -16.09 19.31
N ALA A 465 -14.60 -16.85 18.32
CA ALA A 465 -13.51 -16.50 17.42
C ALA A 465 -13.95 -15.33 16.53
N PRO A 466 -13.14 -14.28 16.38
CA PRO A 466 -13.44 -13.17 15.50
C PRO A 466 -13.28 -13.55 14.04
N SER A 467 -13.78 -12.68 13.16
CA SER A 467 -13.41 -12.67 11.75
C SER A 467 -12.01 -12.06 11.58
N LEU A 468 -11.23 -12.60 10.63
CA LEU A 468 -9.99 -11.97 10.17
C LEU A 468 -10.25 -10.60 9.54
N VAL A 469 -11.34 -10.47 8.77
CA VAL A 469 -11.75 -9.23 8.12
C VAL A 469 -12.95 -8.61 8.85
N ARG A 470 -12.84 -7.32 9.18
CA ARG A 470 -13.88 -6.48 9.79
C ARG A 470 -14.08 -5.25 8.92
N VAL A 471 -14.88 -5.40 7.87
CA VAL A 471 -15.34 -4.28 7.05
C VAL A 471 -16.36 -3.49 7.87
N MET A 472 -16.39 -2.15 7.80
CA MET A 472 -17.27 -1.32 8.64
C MET A 472 -18.30 -0.63 7.75
N ASP A 473 -19.58 -1.06 7.76
CA ASP A 473 -20.58 -0.48 6.85
C ASP A 473 -21.96 -0.24 7.46
N ASN A 474 -22.47 0.97 7.18
CA ASN A 474 -23.86 1.38 7.41
C ASN A 474 -24.55 1.63 6.05
N ILE A 475 -25.02 0.56 5.38
CA ILE A 475 -26.11 0.39 4.38
C ILE A 475 -26.29 1.37 3.17
N ALA A 476 -25.58 2.49 3.02
CA ALA A 476 -26.02 3.54 2.09
C ALA A 476 -25.47 3.51 0.63
N ALA A 477 -24.30 2.91 0.34
CA ALA A 477 -23.74 2.87 -1.02
C ALA A 477 -23.78 1.45 -1.64
N THR A 478 -24.11 1.36 -2.93
CA THR A 478 -24.40 0.08 -3.63
C THR A 478 -23.31 -0.36 -4.63
N ASP A 479 -22.19 0.35 -4.68
CA ASP A 479 -21.13 0.21 -5.68
C ASP A 479 -19.72 -0.03 -5.10
N GLY A 480 -19.58 -0.11 -3.77
CA GLY A 480 -18.38 -0.61 -3.12
C GLY A 480 -18.19 -2.11 -3.35
N TRP A 481 -16.95 -2.60 -3.28
CA TRP A 481 -16.64 -4.03 -3.42
C TRP A 481 -15.31 -4.41 -2.75
N PHE A 482 -15.23 -5.67 -2.34
CA PHE A 482 -14.06 -6.25 -1.68
C PHE A 482 -13.75 -7.63 -2.28
N SER A 483 -12.57 -7.78 -2.86
CA SER A 483 -12.05 -9.06 -3.39
C SER A 483 -10.93 -9.57 -2.48
N PHE A 484 -11.02 -10.80 -2.00
CA PHE A 484 -10.02 -11.45 -1.13
C PHE A 484 -9.39 -12.69 -1.80
N ARG A 485 -9.16 -12.63 -3.10
CA ARG A 485 -8.78 -13.81 -3.90
C ARG A 485 -7.26 -14.02 -3.92
N GLY A 486 -6.83 -15.28 -4.08
CA GLY A 486 -5.42 -15.63 -4.32
C GLY A 486 -4.47 -15.47 -3.12
N ASN A 487 -4.98 -15.19 -1.93
CA ASN A 487 -4.16 -15.11 -0.71
C ASN A 487 -3.75 -16.50 -0.20
N LYS A 488 -2.64 -16.55 0.53
CA LYS A 488 -2.19 -17.73 1.29
C LYS A 488 -2.43 -17.50 2.77
N LEU A 489 -3.37 -18.24 3.34
CA LEU A 489 -3.70 -18.21 4.76
C LEU A 489 -3.21 -19.50 5.43
N VAL A 490 -2.46 -19.35 6.53
CA VAL A 490 -2.06 -20.48 7.39
C VAL A 490 -2.32 -20.12 8.84
N ASN A 491 -3.10 -20.95 9.51
CA ASN A 491 -3.45 -20.81 10.92
C ASN A 491 -3.93 -19.39 11.25
N ASN A 492 -4.98 -18.91 10.58
CA ASN A 492 -5.63 -17.63 10.88
C ASN A 492 -7.09 -17.87 11.30
N PHE A 493 -7.72 -16.84 11.86
CA PHE A 493 -9.18 -16.80 11.96
C PHE A 493 -9.85 -16.91 10.60
N PRO A 494 -11.05 -17.52 10.51
CA PRO A 494 -11.79 -17.54 9.25
C PRO A 494 -11.94 -16.10 8.73
N ILE A 495 -11.89 -15.94 7.39
CA ILE A 495 -12.02 -14.63 6.73
C ILE A 495 -13.23 -13.89 7.33
N TYR A 496 -14.32 -14.64 7.48
CA TYR A 496 -15.52 -14.25 8.18
C TYR A 496 -16.03 -15.38 9.08
N ASN A 497 -16.45 -15.04 10.31
CA ASN A 497 -17.16 -15.96 11.20
C ASN A 497 -18.67 -15.64 11.23
N PRO A 498 -19.52 -16.44 10.56
CA PRO A 498 -20.98 -16.25 10.55
C PRO A 498 -21.66 -16.56 11.90
N ASP A 499 -21.00 -17.32 12.79
CA ASP A 499 -21.51 -17.65 14.13
C ASP A 499 -21.21 -16.55 15.18
N ASN A 500 -20.52 -15.47 14.79
CA ASN A 500 -20.25 -14.36 15.69
C ASN A 500 -21.33 -13.27 15.61
N ALA A 501 -22.02 -12.98 16.72
CA ALA A 501 -23.05 -11.95 16.78
C ALA A 501 -22.52 -10.51 16.60
N THR A 502 -21.21 -10.26 16.72
CA THR A 502 -20.61 -8.95 16.35
C THR A 502 -20.27 -8.85 14.86
N ALA A 503 -20.69 -9.83 14.06
CA ALA A 503 -20.38 -9.94 12.64
C ALA A 503 -21.47 -9.30 11.75
N ASP A 504 -22.31 -8.43 12.35
CA ASP A 504 -23.38 -7.65 11.72
C ASP A 504 -22.90 -6.85 10.49
N ASP A 505 -21.66 -6.35 10.53
CA ASP A 505 -21.09 -5.54 9.44
C ASP A 505 -20.96 -6.32 8.11
N TYR A 506 -20.67 -7.62 8.18
CA TYR A 506 -20.65 -8.49 7.00
C TYR A 506 -22.05 -8.94 6.58
N LEU A 507 -22.96 -9.17 7.54
CA LEU A 507 -24.33 -9.55 7.23
C LEU A 507 -24.96 -8.50 6.31
N ASN A 508 -24.76 -7.22 6.61
CA ASN A 508 -25.29 -6.12 5.81
C ASN A 508 -24.65 -6.03 4.41
N SER A 509 -23.34 -6.25 4.30
CA SER A 509 -22.63 -6.21 3.00
C SER A 509 -22.92 -7.45 2.14
N TRP A 510 -22.99 -8.65 2.71
CA TRP A 510 -23.30 -9.89 1.98
C TRP A 510 -24.75 -9.95 1.48
N ASN A 511 -25.70 -9.40 2.23
CA ASN A 511 -27.11 -9.29 1.82
C ASN A 511 -27.31 -8.42 0.58
N THR A 512 -26.28 -7.69 0.14
CA THR A 512 -26.30 -6.97 -1.14
C THR A 512 -26.13 -7.89 -2.34
N TYR A 513 -25.49 -9.06 -2.16
CA TYR A 513 -25.10 -9.95 -3.26
C TYR A 513 -25.78 -11.32 -3.21
N SER A 514 -26.33 -11.71 -2.05
CA SER A 514 -26.96 -13.01 -1.82
C SER A 514 -28.30 -12.89 -1.07
N SER A 515 -29.27 -13.75 -1.39
CA SER A 515 -30.62 -13.73 -0.80
C SER A 515 -30.79 -14.54 0.49
N ASP A 516 -29.91 -15.49 0.79
CA ASP A 516 -30.05 -16.39 1.95
C ASP A 516 -29.05 -16.03 3.07
N VAL A 517 -29.59 -15.49 4.15
CA VAL A 517 -28.84 -15.09 5.35
C VAL A 517 -28.36 -16.27 6.20
N ASN A 518 -28.88 -17.48 5.96
CA ASN A 518 -28.61 -18.67 6.75
C ASN A 518 -27.63 -19.65 6.08
N ASN A 519 -27.23 -19.41 4.83
CA ASN A 519 -26.33 -20.31 4.09
C ASN A 519 -25.13 -19.55 3.50
N LYS A 520 -24.29 -18.95 4.36
CA LYS A 520 -23.26 -17.99 3.94
C LYS A 520 -21.96 -18.62 3.39
N VAL A 521 -21.80 -19.94 3.46
CA VAL A 521 -20.57 -20.65 3.12
C VAL A 521 -20.86 -21.65 1.99
N PRO A 522 -20.04 -21.72 0.93
CA PRO A 522 -20.18 -22.73 -0.10
C PRO A 522 -20.10 -24.15 0.49
N VAL A 523 -20.98 -25.04 0.03
CA VAL A 523 -21.04 -26.42 0.49
C VAL A 523 -20.53 -27.34 -0.61
N LEU A 524 -19.43 -28.02 -0.35
CA LEU A 524 -18.94 -29.08 -1.23
C LEU A 524 -19.70 -30.38 -0.94
N SER A 525 -20.07 -31.09 -2.00
CA SER A 525 -20.79 -32.36 -1.94
C SER A 525 -19.93 -33.50 -2.52
N ALA A 526 -20.51 -34.70 -2.61
CA ALA A 526 -19.80 -35.89 -3.09
C ALA A 526 -19.10 -35.62 -4.43
N SER A 527 -17.77 -35.71 -4.43
CA SER A 527 -16.90 -35.32 -5.53
C SER A 527 -15.89 -36.42 -5.84
N THR A 528 -15.26 -36.35 -7.02
CA THR A 528 -14.21 -37.28 -7.47
C THR A 528 -12.93 -36.51 -7.77
N THR A 529 -11.85 -37.21 -8.15
CA THR A 529 -10.61 -36.55 -8.60
C THR A 529 -10.76 -35.83 -9.94
N SER A 530 -11.87 -36.02 -10.66
CA SER A 530 -12.15 -35.37 -11.95
C SER A 530 -13.34 -34.42 -11.91
N THR A 531 -14.18 -34.46 -10.88
CA THR A 531 -15.41 -33.68 -10.79
C THR A 531 -15.61 -33.15 -9.38
N LEU A 532 -15.75 -31.83 -9.25
CA LEU A 532 -16.06 -31.16 -7.99
C LEU A 532 -17.50 -30.67 -8.01
N ASN A 533 -18.31 -31.16 -7.08
CA ASN A 533 -19.71 -30.80 -6.96
C ASN A 533 -19.93 -29.93 -5.73
N GLY A 534 -20.79 -28.93 -5.84
CA GLY A 534 -21.16 -28.10 -4.70
C GLY A 534 -22.27 -27.13 -4.99
N THR A 535 -22.68 -26.43 -3.93
CA THR A 535 -23.67 -25.36 -4.00
C THR A 535 -23.19 -24.15 -3.23
N PHE A 536 -23.73 -22.99 -3.60
CA PHE A 536 -23.56 -21.73 -2.91
C PHE A 536 -24.84 -20.90 -3.11
N ASN A 537 -24.95 -19.77 -2.42
CA ASN A 537 -26.17 -19.01 -2.52
C ASN A 537 -26.35 -18.37 -3.90
N VAL A 538 -27.59 -18.37 -4.37
CA VAL A 538 -27.96 -17.71 -5.62
C VAL A 538 -27.65 -16.19 -5.54
N PRO A 539 -26.96 -15.63 -6.55
CA PRO A 539 -26.69 -14.20 -6.64
C PRO A 539 -27.98 -13.37 -6.77
N ILE A 540 -27.95 -12.15 -6.23
CA ILE A 540 -29.01 -11.13 -6.41
C ILE A 540 -28.43 -9.79 -6.86
N ASN A 541 -29.31 -8.79 -7.10
CA ASN A 541 -28.95 -7.41 -7.42
C ASN A 541 -27.96 -7.25 -8.60
N GLY A 542 -28.08 -8.13 -9.60
CA GLY A 542 -27.27 -8.09 -10.82
C GLY A 542 -25.88 -8.71 -10.69
N ALA A 543 -25.54 -9.33 -9.56
CA ALA A 543 -24.25 -10.01 -9.35
C ALA A 543 -24.15 -11.38 -10.03
N ASN A 544 -24.54 -11.46 -11.31
CA ASN A 544 -24.80 -12.71 -12.02
C ASN A 544 -23.53 -13.50 -12.37
N THR A 545 -22.34 -12.91 -12.21
CA THR A 545 -21.07 -13.58 -12.45
C THR A 545 -20.52 -14.11 -11.13
N CYS A 546 -20.50 -15.44 -10.95
CA CYS A 546 -19.99 -16.09 -9.75
C CYS A 546 -18.74 -16.92 -10.05
N VAL A 547 -17.61 -16.57 -9.44
CA VAL A 547 -16.34 -17.31 -9.60
C VAL A 547 -16.05 -18.11 -8.34
N VAL A 548 -15.81 -19.40 -8.50
CA VAL A 548 -15.46 -20.35 -7.45
C VAL A 548 -13.96 -20.64 -7.51
N ASP A 549 -13.22 -20.14 -6.53
CA ASP A 549 -11.81 -20.45 -6.33
C ASP A 549 -11.66 -21.72 -5.51
N VAL A 550 -10.88 -22.68 -6.00
CA VAL A 550 -10.59 -23.95 -5.34
C VAL A 550 -9.19 -23.90 -4.74
N TYR A 551 -9.06 -24.32 -3.48
CA TYR A 551 -7.80 -24.33 -2.76
C TYR A 551 -7.54 -25.69 -2.08
N LEU A 552 -6.27 -26.00 -1.85
CA LEU A 552 -5.90 -26.88 -0.75
C LEU A 552 -6.13 -26.12 0.57
N PRO A 553 -6.85 -26.72 1.53
CA PRO A 553 -7.10 -26.08 2.81
C PRO A 553 -5.83 -26.05 3.66
N ASP A 554 -5.78 -25.16 4.64
CA ASP A 554 -4.74 -25.18 5.66
C ASP A 554 -5.04 -26.20 6.78
N PRO A 555 -4.25 -27.29 6.93
CA PRO A 555 -4.53 -28.30 7.95
C PRO A 555 -4.41 -27.78 9.39
N GLU A 556 -3.54 -26.80 9.63
CA GLU A 556 -3.34 -26.25 10.99
C GLU A 556 -4.55 -25.43 11.43
N GLY A 557 -5.08 -24.56 10.57
CA GLY A 557 -6.33 -23.85 10.79
C GLY A 557 -7.54 -24.78 10.95
N GLN A 558 -7.58 -25.90 10.21
CA GLN A 558 -8.63 -26.91 10.40
C GLN A 558 -8.56 -27.54 11.80
N VAL A 559 -7.39 -28.01 12.22
CA VAL A 559 -7.23 -28.64 13.54
C VAL A 559 -7.56 -27.66 14.66
N ASN A 560 -7.03 -26.43 14.59
CA ASN A 560 -7.24 -25.47 15.67
C ASN A 560 -8.68 -24.92 15.66
N GLY A 561 -9.27 -24.72 14.48
CA GLY A 561 -10.66 -24.28 14.33
C GLY A 561 -11.69 -25.33 14.78
N ALA A 562 -11.38 -26.63 14.65
CA ALA A 562 -12.25 -27.70 15.13
C ALA A 562 -12.38 -27.75 16.66
N ALA A 563 -11.52 -27.04 17.39
CA ALA A 563 -11.67 -26.85 18.84
C ALA A 563 -12.86 -25.94 19.21
N PHE A 564 -13.50 -25.30 18.23
CA PHE A 564 -14.69 -24.49 18.40
C PHE A 564 -15.95 -25.23 17.93
N ASP A 565 -17.04 -25.10 18.68
CA ASP A 565 -18.34 -25.69 18.34
C ASP A 565 -19.18 -24.75 17.45
N TYR A 566 -18.66 -24.42 16.26
CA TYR A 566 -19.34 -23.53 15.32
C TYR A 566 -20.20 -24.31 14.34
N ALA A 567 -21.51 -24.10 14.38
CA ALA A 567 -22.47 -24.80 13.54
C ALA A 567 -22.18 -24.61 12.04
N PHE A 568 -21.80 -23.40 11.61
CA PHE A 568 -21.44 -23.14 10.21
C PHE A 568 -20.16 -23.83 9.74
N PHE A 569 -19.31 -24.26 10.68
CA PHE A 569 -18.08 -25.01 10.40
C PHE A 569 -18.20 -26.49 10.78
N GLY A 570 -19.43 -26.99 11.03
CA GLY A 570 -19.74 -28.39 11.32
C GLY A 570 -19.74 -28.80 12.80
N GLY A 571 -19.67 -27.83 13.73
CA GLY A 571 -19.65 -28.04 15.18
C GLY A 571 -18.42 -28.81 15.67
N LEU A 572 -18.52 -29.46 16.83
CA LEU A 572 -17.44 -30.28 17.42
C LEU A 572 -16.94 -31.44 16.53
N ALA A 573 -17.69 -31.84 15.50
CA ALA A 573 -17.29 -32.86 14.53
C ALA A 573 -16.85 -32.28 13.18
N GLY A 574 -16.75 -30.95 13.08
CA GLY A 574 -16.58 -30.19 11.85
C GLY A 574 -15.16 -30.11 11.31
N GLU A 575 -15.02 -29.41 10.18
CA GLU A 575 -13.77 -29.27 9.42
C GLU A 575 -12.88 -28.11 9.93
N GLY A 576 -13.31 -27.39 10.97
CA GLY A 576 -12.60 -26.26 11.58
C GLY A 576 -12.53 -25.02 10.69
N PHE A 577 -11.48 -24.21 10.84
CA PHE A 577 -11.30 -23.02 10.01
C PHE A 577 -10.74 -23.42 8.65
N VAL A 578 -11.65 -23.64 7.70
CA VAL A 578 -11.29 -24.09 6.35
C VAL A 578 -10.81 -22.89 5.51
N GLN A 579 -9.51 -22.60 5.58
CA GLN A 579 -8.88 -21.48 4.86
C GLN A 579 -8.12 -21.95 3.63
N GLY A 580 -8.04 -21.12 2.58
CA GLY A 580 -7.21 -21.40 1.41
C GLY A 580 -5.71 -21.21 1.69
N LYS A 581 -4.93 -22.28 1.56
CA LYS A 581 -3.46 -22.26 1.66
C LYS A 581 -2.76 -22.23 0.31
N THR A 582 -3.32 -22.95 -0.66
CA THR A 582 -2.74 -23.07 -2.00
C THR A 582 -3.86 -23.05 -3.01
N HIS A 583 -3.88 -22.02 -3.86
CA HIS A 583 -4.83 -21.93 -4.96
C HIS A 583 -4.55 -23.04 -5.98
N LEU A 584 -5.60 -23.70 -6.43
CA LEU A 584 -5.55 -24.77 -7.41
C LEU A 584 -6.14 -24.33 -8.75
N GLY A 585 -7.17 -23.50 -8.72
CA GLY A 585 -7.84 -23.02 -9.92
C GLY A 585 -9.08 -22.22 -9.61
N SER A 586 -9.61 -21.56 -10.64
CA SER A 586 -10.83 -20.75 -10.57
C SER A 586 -11.79 -21.23 -11.64
N PHE A 587 -13.04 -21.44 -11.24
CA PHE A 587 -14.10 -21.96 -12.09
C PHE A 587 -15.27 -20.98 -12.08
N LEU A 588 -15.97 -20.88 -13.20
CA LEU A 588 -17.14 -20.03 -13.34
C LEU A 588 -18.39 -20.88 -13.20
N ASP A 589 -19.31 -20.46 -12.34
CA ASP A 589 -20.67 -21.01 -12.27
C ASP A 589 -21.35 -20.85 -13.63
N ASN A 590 -21.93 -21.93 -14.17
CA ASN A 590 -22.47 -21.98 -15.54
C ASN A 590 -21.42 -21.64 -16.62
N GLY A 591 -20.14 -21.82 -16.30
CA GLY A 591 -19.02 -21.64 -17.21
C GLY A 591 -18.73 -22.89 -18.05
N PRO A 592 -17.71 -22.84 -18.93
CA PRO A 592 -17.37 -23.93 -19.84
C PRO A 592 -16.92 -25.23 -19.15
N TYR A 593 -16.49 -25.13 -17.89
CA TYR A 593 -16.09 -26.28 -17.08
C TYR A 593 -17.18 -26.76 -16.14
N ASP A 594 -18.33 -26.09 -16.11
CA ASP A 594 -19.47 -26.45 -15.30
C ASP A 594 -20.48 -27.25 -16.12
N SER A 595 -20.85 -28.42 -15.61
CA SER A 595 -21.86 -29.27 -16.23
C SER A 595 -23.23 -29.13 -15.57
N ASP A 596 -23.32 -28.43 -14.43
CA ASP A 596 -24.58 -28.07 -13.81
C ASP A 596 -25.02 -26.69 -14.33
N PRO A 597 -26.18 -26.57 -15.00
CA PRO A 597 -26.68 -25.29 -15.51
C PRO A 597 -27.49 -24.50 -14.46
N ALA A 598 -27.59 -25.00 -13.22
CA ALA A 598 -28.33 -24.32 -12.17
C ALA A 598 -27.48 -23.26 -11.49
N VAL A 599 -27.90 -22.00 -11.59
CA VAL A 599 -27.24 -20.88 -10.87
C VAL A 599 -27.15 -21.16 -9.37
N GLY A 600 -25.95 -21.01 -8.81
CA GLY A 600 -25.69 -21.33 -7.40
C GLY A 600 -25.41 -22.82 -7.12
N ALA A 601 -25.31 -23.65 -8.15
CA ALA A 601 -24.88 -25.04 -8.06
C ALA A 601 -23.84 -25.31 -9.15
N PHE A 602 -22.90 -26.21 -8.88
CA PHE A 602 -21.86 -26.50 -9.85
C PHE A 602 -21.46 -27.98 -9.83
N SER A 603 -21.04 -28.45 -11.01
CA SER A 603 -20.38 -29.72 -11.26
C SER A 603 -19.18 -29.45 -12.18
N PHE A 604 -18.07 -29.03 -11.58
CA PHE A 604 -16.88 -28.60 -12.29
C PHE A 604 -16.00 -29.79 -12.72
N ASN A 605 -15.53 -29.77 -13.97
CA ASN A 605 -14.44 -30.64 -14.40
C ASN A 605 -13.11 -30.16 -13.82
N ILE A 606 -12.58 -30.91 -12.86
CA ILE A 606 -11.31 -30.63 -12.18
C ILE A 606 -10.21 -31.65 -12.51
N ALA A 607 -10.40 -32.49 -13.53
CA ALA A 607 -9.43 -33.53 -13.89
C ALA A 607 -8.01 -32.98 -14.16
N GLY A 608 -7.94 -31.74 -14.67
CA GLY A 608 -6.68 -31.05 -14.93
C GLY A 608 -5.89 -30.64 -13.67
N LEU A 609 -6.52 -30.65 -12.49
CA LEU A 609 -5.84 -30.30 -11.23
C LEU A 609 -4.91 -31.42 -10.72
N GLY A 610 -5.04 -32.65 -11.23
CA GLY A 610 -4.16 -33.76 -10.86
C GLY A 610 -4.28 -34.22 -9.40
N LEU A 611 -5.45 -34.02 -8.78
CA LEU A 611 -5.68 -34.38 -7.37
C LEU A 611 -5.72 -35.90 -7.18
N THR A 612 -5.15 -36.38 -6.07
CA THR A 612 -5.24 -37.79 -5.68
C THR A 612 -6.46 -38.03 -4.80
N SER A 613 -6.97 -39.27 -4.81
CA SER A 613 -8.10 -39.65 -3.95
C SER A 613 -7.76 -39.39 -2.47
N GLY A 614 -8.71 -38.80 -1.73
CA GLY A 614 -8.52 -38.40 -0.34
C GLY A 614 -7.91 -37.01 -0.14
N THR A 615 -7.53 -36.30 -1.21
CA THR A 615 -7.10 -34.89 -1.11
C THR A 615 -8.28 -34.03 -0.66
N LYS A 616 -8.11 -33.31 0.46
CA LYS A 616 -9.07 -32.30 0.90
C LYS A 616 -8.96 -31.04 0.04
N VAL A 617 -10.10 -30.44 -0.29
CA VAL A 617 -10.18 -29.15 -0.98
C VAL A 617 -11.17 -28.24 -0.27
N THR A 618 -11.03 -26.93 -0.47
CA THR A 618 -11.99 -25.92 -0.04
C THR A 618 -12.31 -24.98 -1.19
N ALA A 619 -13.46 -24.31 -1.12
CA ALA A 619 -13.93 -23.39 -2.14
C ALA A 619 -14.30 -22.03 -1.55
N ALA A 620 -14.00 -20.96 -2.28
CA ALA A 620 -14.44 -19.60 -1.98
C ALA A 620 -15.17 -19.04 -3.20
N VAL A 621 -16.30 -18.35 -2.98
CA VAL A 621 -17.12 -17.79 -4.06
C VAL A 621 -17.02 -16.28 -4.07
N THR A 622 -16.75 -15.71 -5.24
CA THR A 622 -16.77 -14.28 -5.50
C THR A 622 -17.97 -13.92 -6.38
N TYR A 623 -18.80 -13.00 -5.89
CA TYR A 623 -19.97 -12.47 -6.59
C TYR A 623 -19.60 -11.18 -7.32
N SER A 624 -20.02 -11.04 -8.58
CA SER A 624 -19.66 -9.90 -9.41
C SER A 624 -20.81 -9.40 -10.27
N LYS A 625 -20.96 -8.07 -10.31
CA LYS A 625 -21.89 -7.35 -11.19
C LYS A 625 -21.34 -7.14 -12.61
N TRP A 626 -20.06 -7.39 -12.83
CA TRP A 626 -19.42 -7.19 -14.14
C TRP A 626 -19.46 -8.47 -14.97
N ALA A 627 -19.81 -8.32 -16.25
CA ALA A 627 -19.74 -9.40 -17.22
C ALA A 627 -18.27 -9.69 -17.57
N LEU A 628 -17.91 -10.98 -17.64
CA LEU A 628 -16.57 -11.38 -18.04
C LEU A 628 -16.31 -11.09 -19.52
N PRO A 629 -15.05 -10.77 -19.90
CA PRO A 629 -14.67 -10.74 -21.29
C PRO A 629 -14.81 -12.13 -21.92
N ASN A 630 -15.53 -12.21 -23.04
CA ASN A 630 -15.68 -13.43 -23.82
C ASN A 630 -15.37 -13.15 -25.28
N ILE A 631 -14.35 -13.82 -25.85
CA ILE A 631 -13.98 -13.67 -27.26
C ILE A 631 -15.15 -14.16 -28.12
N THR A 632 -15.72 -13.25 -28.92
CA THR A 632 -16.84 -13.53 -29.82
C THR A 632 -16.41 -13.72 -31.26
N SER A 633 -15.24 -13.20 -31.65
CA SER A 633 -14.68 -13.46 -32.98
C SER A 633 -13.16 -13.35 -33.02
N VAL A 634 -12.56 -14.14 -33.93
CA VAL A 634 -11.14 -14.08 -34.30
C VAL A 634 -11.09 -14.04 -35.82
N THR A 635 -10.45 -13.01 -36.38
CA THR A 635 -10.30 -12.86 -37.84
C THR A 635 -8.83 -12.62 -38.18
N HIS A 636 -8.27 -13.46 -39.05
CA HIS A 636 -6.91 -13.27 -39.57
C HIS A 636 -6.96 -12.58 -40.93
N SER A 637 -6.18 -11.51 -41.08
CA SER A 637 -6.03 -10.81 -42.36
C SER A 637 -4.61 -10.28 -42.50
N GLY A 638 -3.89 -10.78 -43.50
CA GLY A 638 -2.48 -10.46 -43.70
C GLY A 638 -1.61 -10.88 -42.51
N GLY A 639 -0.75 -9.97 -42.04
CA GLY A 639 0.14 -10.17 -40.89
C GLY A 639 -0.49 -9.83 -39.53
N SER A 640 -1.82 -9.79 -39.43
CA SER A 640 -2.52 -9.37 -38.23
C SER A 640 -3.72 -10.26 -37.88
N THR A 641 -4.02 -10.34 -36.60
CA THR A 641 -5.19 -10.99 -36.02
C THR A 641 -6.08 -9.95 -35.35
N THR A 642 -7.35 -9.90 -35.74
CA THR A 642 -8.37 -9.08 -35.08
C THR A 642 -9.17 -9.96 -34.13
N LEU A 643 -9.20 -9.59 -32.85
CA LEU A 643 -10.05 -10.19 -31.84
C LEU A 643 -11.23 -9.25 -31.56
N THR A 644 -12.41 -9.80 -31.38
CA THR A 644 -13.59 -9.09 -30.86
C THR A 644 -14.14 -9.87 -29.67
N TRP A 645 -14.70 -9.17 -28.69
CA TRP A 645 -15.28 -9.80 -27.51
C TRP A 645 -16.53 -9.07 -27.01
N THR A 646 -17.21 -9.69 -26.05
CA THR A 646 -18.21 -9.07 -25.19
C THR A 646 -17.66 -9.02 -23.77
N GLY A 647 -18.33 -8.32 -22.85
CA GLY A 647 -17.92 -8.21 -21.45
C GLY A 647 -17.70 -6.77 -21.03
N ASP A 648 -17.61 -6.56 -19.72
CA ASP A 648 -17.40 -5.26 -19.11
C ASP A 648 -15.94 -5.15 -18.67
N ASN A 649 -15.26 -4.08 -19.07
CA ASN A 649 -13.91 -3.76 -18.60
C ASN A 649 -13.94 -3.23 -17.16
N GLY A 650 -14.76 -3.87 -16.33
CA GLY A 650 -15.31 -3.39 -15.08
C GLY A 650 -14.31 -2.74 -14.13
N GLY A 651 -14.88 -1.84 -13.33
CA GLY A 651 -14.23 -0.88 -12.48
C GLY A 651 -14.99 0.46 -12.60
N PRO A 652 -15.13 1.27 -11.56
CA PRO A 652 -15.77 2.58 -11.67
C PRO A 652 -14.84 3.61 -12.33
N TYR A 653 -13.58 3.25 -12.57
CA TYR A 653 -12.51 4.18 -12.91
C TYR A 653 -12.59 4.57 -14.38
N ASN A 654 -12.95 5.82 -14.63
CA ASN A 654 -12.93 6.38 -15.99
C ASN A 654 -11.56 6.98 -16.36
N ILE A 655 -10.47 6.57 -15.70
CA ILE A 655 -9.15 7.20 -15.84
C ILE A 655 -8.25 6.38 -16.78
N PRO A 656 -7.77 6.96 -17.89
CA PRO A 656 -6.77 6.33 -18.75
C PRO A 656 -5.50 5.94 -17.98
N GLY A 657 -5.08 4.67 -18.10
CA GLY A 657 -3.82 4.16 -17.52
C GLY A 657 -3.89 3.63 -16.08
N VAL A 658 -5.06 3.65 -15.44
CA VAL A 658 -5.27 3.18 -14.05
C VAL A 658 -6.23 1.97 -13.97
N GLY A 659 -6.70 1.48 -15.13
CA GLY A 659 -7.75 0.47 -15.23
C GLY A 659 -9.15 1.09 -15.23
N GLY A 660 -10.11 0.41 -15.86
CA GLY A 660 -11.54 0.76 -15.92
C GLY A 660 -12.10 1.04 -17.33
N PRO A 661 -13.39 1.40 -17.49
CA PRO A 661 -14.12 1.31 -18.76
C PRO A 661 -13.49 2.09 -19.91
N THR A 662 -12.79 3.20 -19.62
CA THR A 662 -12.14 4.04 -20.64
C THR A 662 -10.71 3.60 -20.99
N SER A 663 -10.03 2.81 -20.14
CA SER A 663 -8.69 2.29 -20.44
C SER A 663 -8.72 1.09 -21.38
N GLY A 664 -9.89 0.45 -21.55
CA GLY A 664 -10.06 -0.72 -22.42
C GLY A 664 -9.39 -1.98 -21.90
N PHE A 665 -9.73 -3.16 -22.44
CA PHE A 665 -9.15 -4.43 -21.97
C PHE A 665 -7.68 -4.57 -22.37
N GLY A 666 -6.90 -5.26 -21.54
CA GLY A 666 -5.61 -5.79 -21.96
C GLY A 666 -5.82 -7.02 -22.84
N VAL A 667 -5.07 -7.13 -23.93
CA VAL A 667 -5.15 -8.26 -24.85
C VAL A 667 -3.74 -8.79 -25.04
N GLN A 668 -3.51 -10.01 -24.58
CA GLN A 668 -2.21 -10.64 -24.65
C GLN A 668 -2.10 -11.57 -25.85
N SER A 669 -0.92 -11.58 -26.45
CA SER A 669 -0.54 -12.52 -27.50
C SER A 669 0.79 -13.20 -27.18
N ALA A 670 0.93 -14.46 -27.58
CA ALA A 670 2.18 -15.21 -27.46
C ALA A 670 2.34 -16.18 -28.64
N SER A 671 3.58 -16.58 -28.94
CA SER A 671 3.88 -17.65 -29.89
C SER A 671 3.80 -19.05 -29.28
N SER A 672 3.64 -19.15 -27.95
CA SER A 672 3.42 -20.40 -27.22
C SER A 672 2.40 -20.20 -26.09
N ILE A 673 1.68 -21.26 -25.72
CA ILE A 673 0.73 -21.23 -24.59
C ILE A 673 1.41 -20.91 -23.25
N THR A 674 2.71 -21.20 -23.14
CA THR A 674 3.52 -20.91 -21.94
C THR A 674 4.11 -19.50 -21.92
N GLY A 675 3.85 -18.69 -22.95
CA GLY A 675 4.45 -17.35 -23.12
C GLY A 675 5.82 -17.38 -23.84
N PRO A 676 6.59 -16.29 -23.81
CA PRO A 676 6.30 -15.01 -23.15
C PRO A 676 5.07 -14.31 -23.77
N TRP A 677 4.26 -13.68 -22.92
CA TRP A 677 3.04 -12.96 -23.33
C TRP A 677 3.33 -11.48 -23.56
N THR A 678 2.78 -10.91 -24.62
CA THR A 678 2.85 -9.47 -24.95
C THR A 678 1.47 -8.85 -24.85
N THR A 679 1.28 -7.84 -24.00
CA THR A 679 -0.01 -7.15 -23.80
C THR A 679 -0.16 -5.94 -24.72
N THR A 680 -1.33 -5.80 -25.35
CA THR A 680 -1.78 -4.60 -26.07
C THR A 680 -3.12 -4.15 -25.49
N PHE A 681 -3.33 -2.85 -25.29
CA PHE A 681 -4.60 -2.34 -24.75
C PHE A 681 -5.55 -1.91 -25.87
N ALA A 682 -6.83 -2.22 -25.69
CA ALA A 682 -7.88 -1.90 -26.65
C ALA A 682 -9.00 -1.13 -25.98
N ALA A 683 -9.17 0.14 -26.36
CA ALA A 683 -10.16 1.07 -25.81
C ALA A 683 -11.63 0.65 -26.00
N GLY A 684 -11.89 -0.44 -26.74
CA GLY A 684 -13.20 -1.05 -26.89
C GLY A 684 -13.06 -2.56 -26.98
N ASN A 685 -14.16 -3.26 -27.24
CA ASN A 685 -14.17 -4.73 -27.24
C ASN A 685 -13.60 -5.36 -28.53
N SER A 686 -12.56 -4.76 -29.10
CA SER A 686 -11.83 -5.28 -30.26
C SER A 686 -10.38 -4.81 -30.30
N ALA A 687 -9.45 -5.70 -30.63
CA ALA A 687 -8.01 -5.43 -30.76
C ALA A 687 -7.46 -6.03 -32.05
N VAL A 688 -6.50 -5.33 -32.67
CA VAL A 688 -5.71 -5.85 -33.79
C VAL A 688 -4.29 -6.09 -33.31
N LEU A 689 -3.84 -7.33 -33.41
CA LEU A 689 -2.55 -7.79 -32.92
C LEU A 689 -1.67 -8.25 -34.09
N PRO A 690 -0.35 -8.00 -34.06
CA PRO A 690 0.57 -8.58 -35.03
C PRO A 690 0.57 -10.12 -34.93
N ALA A 691 0.51 -10.80 -36.06
CA ALA A 691 0.61 -12.26 -36.16
C ALA A 691 1.99 -12.64 -36.72
N ALA A 692 2.96 -12.89 -35.84
CA ALA A 692 4.30 -13.31 -36.24
C ALA A 692 4.43 -14.84 -36.22
N GLY A 693 3.72 -15.56 -37.10
CA GLY A 693 3.87 -17.02 -37.24
C GLY A 693 2.63 -17.76 -37.73
N SER A 694 2.75 -19.09 -37.90
CA SER A 694 1.66 -19.99 -38.32
C SER A 694 0.68 -20.35 -37.20
N ALA A 695 0.99 -20.01 -35.95
CA ALA A 695 0.12 -20.18 -34.77
C ALA A 695 0.37 -19.01 -33.80
N GLY A 696 -0.70 -18.45 -33.22
CA GLY A 696 -0.65 -17.38 -32.23
C GLY A 696 -1.67 -17.64 -31.13
N PHE A 697 -1.25 -17.51 -29.88
CA PHE A 697 -2.09 -17.69 -28.71
C PHE A 697 -2.55 -16.32 -28.22
N TYR A 698 -3.82 -16.21 -27.82
CA TYR A 698 -4.43 -14.95 -27.42
C TYR A 698 -5.22 -15.10 -26.12
N ARG A 699 -5.22 -14.08 -25.27
CA ARG A 699 -6.15 -14.00 -24.12
C ARG A 699 -6.53 -12.56 -23.83
N ILE A 700 -7.72 -12.36 -23.29
CA ILE A 700 -8.14 -11.06 -22.74
C ILE A 700 -7.77 -11.06 -21.26
N VAL A 701 -7.06 -10.02 -20.84
CA VAL A 701 -6.66 -9.80 -19.45
C VAL A 701 -7.29 -8.51 -18.94
N ALA A 702 -7.49 -8.44 -17.63
CA ALA A 702 -7.96 -7.23 -16.97
C ALA A 702 -7.03 -6.05 -17.29
N PRO A 703 -7.57 -4.82 -17.30
CA PRO A 703 -6.88 -3.65 -17.81
C PRO A 703 -5.84 -3.13 -16.82
N ILE A 704 -4.64 -3.72 -16.83
CA ILE A 704 -3.46 -3.25 -16.07
C ILE A 704 -3.62 -3.40 -14.55
N SER A 705 -2.57 -3.93 -13.93
CA SER A 705 -2.18 -3.73 -12.52
C SER A 705 -2.74 -2.42 -11.95
N GLY A 706 -3.75 -2.51 -11.08
CA GLY A 706 -4.45 -1.27 -10.70
C GLY A 706 -5.75 -1.40 -9.95
N MET A 707 -6.70 -2.20 -10.44
CA MET A 707 -7.95 -2.66 -9.78
C MET A 707 -9.09 -2.94 -10.79
N THR A 708 -9.78 -4.07 -10.54
CA THR A 708 -10.95 -4.65 -11.27
C THR A 708 -10.68 -5.00 -12.73
N THR A 709 -11.09 -6.14 -13.27
CA THR A 709 -12.18 -7.08 -12.98
C THR A 709 -11.67 -8.53 -12.98
N LEU A 710 -12.50 -9.44 -12.43
CA LEU A 710 -12.31 -10.88 -12.46
C LEU A 710 -11.75 -11.35 -13.80
N CYS A 711 -10.53 -11.88 -13.74
CA CYS A 711 -9.88 -12.37 -14.93
C CYS A 711 -10.62 -13.58 -15.48
N ALA A 712 -10.93 -13.47 -16.77
CA ALA A 712 -11.30 -14.59 -17.58
C ALA A 712 -10.23 -15.68 -17.45
N ILE A 713 -10.70 -16.92 -17.41
CA ILE A 713 -9.88 -18.08 -17.70
C ILE A 713 -9.24 -17.83 -19.08
N PRO A 714 -7.94 -18.12 -19.30
CA PRO A 714 -7.34 -17.99 -20.62
C PRO A 714 -8.18 -18.77 -21.65
N VAL A 715 -8.86 -18.05 -22.54
CA VAL A 715 -9.56 -18.67 -23.67
C VAL A 715 -8.47 -19.07 -24.65
N THR A 716 -8.05 -20.34 -24.58
CA THR A 716 -7.07 -20.90 -25.50
C THR A 716 -7.77 -21.19 -26.81
N LEU A 717 -7.41 -20.48 -27.88
CA LEU A 717 -7.87 -20.79 -29.25
C LEU A 717 -6.65 -21.24 -30.08
N PRO A 718 -6.78 -22.34 -30.85
CA PRO A 718 -5.72 -22.85 -31.73
C PRO A 718 -5.43 -21.96 -32.93
#